data_AF-A0A5Y5LZH6-F1
#
_entry.id   AF-A0A5Y5LZH6-F1
#
_cell.length_a   1.000
_cell.length_b   1.000
_cell.length_c   1.000
_cell.angle_alpha   90.00
_cell.angle_beta   90.00
_cell.angle_gamma   90.00
#
_symmetry.space_group_name_H-M   'P 1'
#
loop_
_entity.id
_entity.type
_entity.pdbx_description
1 polymer ?
#
loop_
_entity_poly.entity_id
_entity_poly.type
_entity_poly.pdbx_seq_one_letter_code
_entity_poly.pdbx_strand_id
1 'polypeptide(L)'
;MSKKNEDKQIPLRLSEYLKYIDEYDFIKDIDDKLGDKSLFSYQLKAVQNAMMVLKYYQDSGEVEYFHRIYNGYDLLAMKDSNKASFWMATGSGKTIVMVKLVKELFKAIKNGFIYDKPILILAPNEIILKQIEKELRANDLEAKILNSDDLKARSLFGNDVFLYRSDLLDDGENISKNKDGKRIDYHDYLQNNGWYIFLDEAHRGDSTDSKRKSYIKELSDGLGDKKGFIFNFSATFTDDVDMLTCAYNYNLNKFNSSGYGKEIVLFDDELKIDEDSEEELRIEQVLKSFLVFCLVKKSKELIKDKTLTYHNPLIIVVSDKVNTDDAGIKIYFKAVKKILENSFDLKVLKNNLKSELQKLKPEFSNYNLNSIFIDLLNEINETDMKKYIFHDNLANSLEACKINKNQREIVVKSKNSSKPFLLVNIGDNKEWANFIDGLGISIGQELSNGYFDNINDENSPINIMLGSKVFSEGWDSNRVNEILFLNIGSKNAIKYVTQTIGRGVRIEPKKGDKKRKGNAGIETLFVMASDSNGVRQILKGFKVMQNDTKALVGFKKTNAYKEPKIPVYANLNTRVRLKLSNSDLNNLHKYMNDFDDDVLYFYDDLCDKLGLKIIDEIKDESKNELFERGVSVNYFQNDKVSLKKIYQTIKSKAKKLEGFKVIDDEIKHFNEFSTTLSEESVKNINAKIKEVLKSVSKKAYSDDELKEKFNKGEIDLDELMELKNTKIPNELASKDDYIISAKLQSHYYLPLIIKENDDMINHSINNVSEVEFLKDLEKHFASCEVLKNSEWGFSRIVENVDDIYIPYFDTQGQIYRKFYPDFIFWLRDKASGIESIYFIDPKGLTRGQNPIDKIKGFEGIFIKNGATHNDIKVYLYYYNNKN
;
A
#
# COMPACT_ATOMS: atom_id res chain seq x y z
N MET A 1 35.54 34.48 -5.93
CA MET A 1 35.12 33.15 -6.41
C MET A 1 34.62 32.35 -5.21
N SER A 2 33.36 32.54 -4.84
CA SER A 2 32.68 31.73 -3.82
C SER A 2 31.97 30.58 -4.51
N LYS A 3 32.37 29.34 -4.19
CA LYS A 3 31.59 28.15 -4.54
C LYS A 3 30.30 28.21 -3.71
N LYS A 4 29.16 28.39 -4.38
CA LYS A 4 27.85 28.12 -3.79
C LYS A 4 27.81 26.66 -3.40
N ASN A 5 27.56 26.39 -2.12
CA ASN A 5 27.03 25.10 -1.68
C ASN A 5 25.61 25.02 -2.26
N GLU A 6 25.43 24.19 -3.29
CA GLU A 6 24.11 23.72 -3.69
C GLU A 6 23.69 22.66 -2.65
N ASP A 7 22.74 23.04 -1.80
CA ASP A 7 21.99 22.09 -0.98
C ASP A 7 21.31 21.08 -1.91
N LYS A 8 21.82 19.84 -1.95
CA LYS A 8 21.14 18.73 -2.62
C LYS A 8 19.89 18.36 -1.82
N GLN A 9 18.76 19.02 -2.10
CA GLN A 9 17.45 18.50 -1.72
C GLN A 9 17.27 17.08 -2.32
N ILE A 10 16.89 16.12 -1.49
CA ILE A 10 16.55 14.77 -1.93
C ILE A 10 15.21 14.88 -2.68
N PRO A 11 15.10 14.38 -3.93
CA PRO A 11 13.88 14.53 -4.72
C PRO A 11 12.70 13.79 -4.06
N LEU A 12 11.54 14.46 -4.04
CA LEU A 12 10.28 13.83 -3.64
C LEU A 12 9.94 12.70 -4.62
N ARG A 13 9.57 11.53 -4.09
CA ARG A 13 9.03 10.44 -4.93
C ARG A 13 7.67 10.86 -5.46
N LEU A 14 7.28 10.38 -6.65
CA LEU A 14 5.97 10.73 -7.25
C LEU A 14 4.80 10.47 -6.30
N SER A 15 4.81 9.34 -5.57
CA SER A 15 3.76 9.02 -4.58
C SER A 15 3.64 10.03 -3.42
N GLU A 16 4.71 10.75 -3.10
CA GLU A 16 4.71 11.79 -2.07
C GLU A 16 4.15 13.08 -2.65
N TYR A 17 4.59 13.43 -3.87
CA TYR A 17 4.08 14.58 -4.60
C TYR A 17 2.56 14.51 -4.82
N LEU A 18 2.03 13.32 -5.13
CA LEU A 18 0.60 13.10 -5.34
C LEU A 18 -0.27 13.43 -4.12
N LYS A 19 0.30 13.50 -2.91
CA LYS A 19 -0.46 13.93 -1.71
C LYS A 19 -0.78 15.42 -1.71
N TYR A 20 -0.04 16.20 -2.50
CA TYR A 20 -0.18 17.66 -2.61
C TYR A 20 -0.95 18.09 -3.86
N ILE A 21 -1.31 17.15 -4.75
CA ILE A 21 -2.13 17.42 -5.92
C ILE A 21 -3.60 17.32 -5.52
N ASP A 22 -4.38 18.33 -5.88
CA ASP A 22 -5.84 18.29 -5.75
C ASP A 22 -6.42 17.15 -6.60
N GLU A 23 -7.15 16.22 -5.97
CA GLU A 23 -7.81 15.14 -6.69
C GLU A 23 -8.92 15.69 -7.60
N TYR A 24 -8.82 15.39 -8.90
CA TYR A 24 -9.84 15.68 -9.91
C TYR A 24 -11.17 14.99 -9.57
N ASP A 25 -12.30 15.69 -9.74
CA ASP A 25 -13.62 15.19 -9.33
C ASP A 25 -13.98 13.84 -9.98
N PHE A 26 -13.68 13.65 -11.27
CA PHE A 26 -14.00 12.41 -11.97
C PHE A 26 -13.21 11.19 -11.43
N ILE A 27 -12.12 11.43 -10.70
CA ILE A 27 -11.30 10.38 -10.07
C ILE A 27 -11.91 9.98 -8.72
N LYS A 28 -12.50 10.93 -7.98
CA LYS A 28 -13.22 10.65 -6.71
C LYS A 28 -14.46 9.78 -6.95
N ASP A 29 -15.07 9.95 -8.10
CA ASP A 29 -16.25 9.21 -8.55
C ASP A 29 -15.94 7.78 -9.02
N ILE A 30 -14.67 7.36 -9.06
CA ILE A 30 -14.33 5.98 -9.43
C ILE A 30 -14.81 5.05 -8.31
N ASP A 31 -15.79 4.21 -8.64
CA ASP A 31 -16.31 3.17 -7.76
C ASP A 31 -15.32 2.00 -7.57
N ASP A 32 -15.58 1.19 -6.56
CA ASP A 32 -14.81 -0.02 -6.26
C ASP A 32 -15.24 -1.25 -7.08
N LYS A 33 -16.15 -1.13 -8.05
CA LYS A 33 -16.71 -2.28 -8.79
C LYS A 33 -15.95 -2.59 -10.08
N LEU A 34 -15.74 -3.88 -10.31
CA LEU A 34 -15.25 -4.43 -11.57
C LEU A 34 -16.02 -5.71 -11.90
N GLY A 35 -17.09 -5.56 -12.69
CA GLY A 35 -18.04 -6.65 -12.92
C GLY A 35 -18.65 -7.09 -11.60
N ASP A 36 -18.60 -8.39 -11.32
CA ASP A 36 -19.09 -8.98 -10.06
C ASP A 36 -18.11 -8.82 -8.87
N LYS A 37 -16.91 -8.25 -9.09
CA LYS A 37 -15.86 -8.12 -8.07
C LYS A 37 -15.88 -6.72 -7.45
N SER A 38 -15.58 -6.63 -6.16
CA SER A 38 -15.17 -5.37 -5.51
C SER A 38 -13.66 -5.32 -5.38
N LEU A 39 -13.10 -4.16 -5.68
CA LEU A 39 -11.72 -3.82 -5.41
C LEU A 39 -11.53 -3.62 -3.91
N PHE A 40 -10.37 -4.05 -3.40
CA PHE A 40 -9.92 -3.62 -2.09
C PHE A 40 -9.55 -2.13 -2.12
N SER A 41 -9.60 -1.46 -0.97
CA SER A 41 -9.27 -0.03 -0.87
C SER A 41 -7.90 0.34 -1.46
N TYR A 42 -6.89 -0.52 -1.29
CA TYR A 42 -5.56 -0.31 -1.87
C TYR A 42 -5.54 -0.46 -3.40
N GLN A 43 -6.40 -1.32 -3.97
CA GLN A 43 -6.53 -1.48 -5.42
C GLN A 43 -7.22 -0.26 -6.01
N LEU A 44 -8.29 0.22 -5.37
CA LEU A 44 -8.99 1.43 -5.77
C LEU A 44 -8.03 2.64 -5.74
N LYS A 45 -7.24 2.78 -4.68
CA LYS A 45 -6.27 3.88 -4.58
C LYS A 45 -5.18 3.79 -5.68
N ALA A 46 -4.76 2.59 -6.07
CA ALA A 46 -3.84 2.42 -7.20
C ALA A 46 -4.44 2.93 -8.51
N VAL A 47 -5.71 2.61 -8.79
CA VAL A 47 -6.44 3.11 -9.98
C VAL A 47 -6.56 4.64 -9.94
N GLN A 48 -6.96 5.20 -8.79
CA GLN A 48 -7.10 6.65 -8.62
C GLN A 48 -5.76 7.38 -8.82
N ASN A 49 -4.68 6.89 -8.23
CA ASN A 49 -3.34 7.45 -8.42
C ASN A 49 -2.90 7.38 -9.89
N ALA A 50 -3.21 6.30 -10.60
CA ALA A 50 -2.89 6.18 -12.02
C ALA A 50 -3.63 7.21 -12.88
N MET A 51 -4.94 7.36 -12.68
CA MET A 51 -5.73 8.39 -13.38
C MET A 51 -5.23 9.81 -13.05
N MET A 52 -4.88 10.05 -11.79
CA MET A 52 -4.41 11.36 -11.32
C MET A 52 -3.07 11.72 -11.94
N VAL A 53 -2.11 10.79 -11.95
CA VAL A 53 -0.80 11.03 -12.58
C VAL A 53 -0.95 11.29 -14.07
N LEU A 54 -1.73 10.47 -14.79
CA LEU A 54 -1.93 10.67 -16.22
C LEU A 54 -2.55 12.04 -16.51
N LYS A 55 -3.60 12.40 -15.75
CA LYS A 55 -4.28 13.67 -15.95
C LYS A 55 -3.35 14.85 -15.67
N TYR A 56 -2.59 14.79 -14.58
CA TYR A 56 -1.64 15.83 -14.21
C TYR A 56 -0.51 15.98 -15.25
N TYR A 57 -0.01 14.86 -15.78
CA TYR A 57 0.95 14.84 -16.89
C TYR A 57 0.39 15.52 -18.15
N GLN A 58 -0.88 15.27 -18.48
CA GLN A 58 -1.53 15.89 -19.65
C GLN A 58 -1.80 17.39 -19.48
N ASP A 59 -2.13 17.82 -18.26
CA ASP A 59 -2.45 19.23 -17.97
C ASP A 59 -1.20 20.10 -17.83
N SER A 60 -0.14 19.57 -17.23
CA SER A 60 1.12 20.32 -17.01
C SER A 60 2.02 20.31 -18.25
N GLY A 61 1.91 19.30 -19.11
CA GLY A 61 2.89 19.04 -20.15
C GLY A 61 4.21 18.48 -19.58
N GLU A 62 5.03 17.90 -20.46
CA GLU A 62 6.20 17.10 -20.05
C GLU A 62 7.19 17.89 -19.18
N VAL A 63 7.73 18.98 -19.71
CA VAL A 63 8.83 19.72 -19.06
C VAL A 63 8.43 20.24 -17.69
N GLU A 64 7.20 20.76 -17.57
CA GLU A 64 6.69 21.30 -16.32
C GLU A 64 6.32 20.19 -15.32
N TYR A 65 5.79 19.05 -15.78
CA TYR A 65 5.56 17.88 -14.93
C TYR A 65 6.88 17.44 -14.24
N PHE A 66 7.98 17.30 -14.99
CA PHE A 66 9.27 16.90 -14.39
C PHE A 66 9.85 17.97 -13.48
N HIS A 67 9.81 19.23 -13.89
CA HIS A 67 10.34 20.32 -13.09
C HIS A 67 9.64 20.41 -11.74
N ARG A 68 8.30 20.29 -11.72
CA ARG A 68 7.50 20.40 -10.49
C ARG A 68 7.68 19.22 -9.54
N ILE A 69 7.93 18.02 -10.05
CA ILE A 69 8.05 16.81 -9.22
C ILE A 69 9.48 16.58 -8.74
N TYR A 70 10.50 16.87 -9.56
CA TYR A 70 11.87 16.39 -9.33
C TYR A 70 12.94 17.49 -9.17
N ASN A 71 12.54 18.77 -9.11
CA ASN A 71 13.31 19.94 -8.67
C ASN A 71 14.85 19.85 -8.87
N GLY A 72 15.33 20.04 -10.10
CA GLY A 72 16.77 20.22 -10.38
C GLY A 72 17.59 18.95 -10.67
N TYR A 73 16.95 17.79 -10.92
CA TYR A 73 17.65 16.65 -11.51
C TYR A 73 18.10 16.91 -12.96
N ASP A 74 19.14 16.22 -13.41
CA ASP A 74 19.65 16.32 -14.79
C ASP A 74 18.53 15.99 -15.80
N LEU A 75 18.00 17.03 -16.45
CA LEU A 75 16.94 16.95 -17.48
C LEU A 75 17.30 15.97 -18.60
N LEU A 76 18.59 15.69 -18.83
CA LEU A 76 19.06 14.74 -19.83
C LEU A 76 18.92 13.26 -19.39
N ALA A 77 18.95 12.99 -18.08
CA ALA A 77 18.71 11.64 -17.52
C ALA A 77 17.20 11.31 -17.47
N MET A 78 16.33 12.33 -17.51
CA MET A 78 14.87 12.18 -17.44
C MET A 78 14.18 12.12 -18.81
N LYS A 79 14.81 11.49 -19.81
CA LYS A 79 14.09 11.15 -21.05
C LYS A 79 12.99 10.10 -20.80
N ASP A 80 12.96 9.38 -19.68
CA ASP A 80 12.05 8.23 -19.39
C ASP A 80 10.78 8.62 -18.61
N SER A 81 10.11 9.64 -19.09
CA SER A 81 9.46 10.63 -18.24
C SER A 81 7.93 10.47 -18.21
N ASN A 82 7.33 9.99 -19.29
CA ASN A 82 5.91 9.66 -19.44
C ASN A 82 5.54 8.32 -18.79
N LYS A 83 6.01 8.06 -17.56
CA LYS A 83 5.82 6.79 -16.86
C LYS A 83 5.36 7.00 -15.42
N ALA A 84 4.47 6.13 -14.97
CA ALA A 84 4.11 5.94 -13.57
C ALA A 84 4.31 4.47 -13.17
N SER A 85 4.99 4.24 -12.06
CA SER A 85 5.29 2.91 -11.55
C SER A 85 4.41 2.56 -10.34
N PHE A 86 3.94 1.32 -10.30
CA PHE A 86 3.01 0.80 -9.30
C PHE A 86 3.64 -0.42 -8.65
N TRP A 87 4.21 -0.20 -7.46
CA TRP A 87 4.89 -1.26 -6.76
C TRP A 87 3.90 -2.04 -5.93
N MET A 88 3.47 -3.18 -6.45
CA MET A 88 2.37 -3.94 -5.86
C MET A 88 2.80 -5.39 -5.62
N ALA A 89 2.57 -5.90 -4.41
CA ALA A 89 2.92 -7.26 -4.04
C ALA A 89 2.35 -8.30 -5.01
N THR A 90 3.08 -9.38 -5.28
CA THR A 90 2.51 -10.53 -6.01
C THR A 90 1.28 -11.06 -5.26
N GLY A 91 0.17 -11.28 -5.96
CA GLY A 91 -1.11 -11.67 -5.35
C GLY A 91 -2.01 -10.54 -4.85
N SER A 92 -1.52 -9.29 -4.83
CA SER A 92 -2.34 -8.10 -4.52
C SER A 92 -3.38 -7.75 -5.60
N GLY A 93 -3.36 -8.44 -6.74
CA GLY A 93 -4.34 -8.26 -7.81
C GLY A 93 -4.03 -7.14 -8.80
N LYS A 94 -2.75 -7.02 -9.23
CA LYS A 94 -2.31 -6.09 -10.27
C LYS A 94 -3.18 -6.15 -11.53
N THR A 95 -3.50 -7.35 -12.02
CA THR A 95 -4.38 -7.54 -13.19
C THR A 95 -5.76 -6.91 -12.98
N ILE A 96 -6.35 -7.02 -11.78
CA ILE A 96 -7.64 -6.39 -11.45
C ILE A 96 -7.52 -4.87 -11.50
N VAL A 97 -6.43 -4.31 -10.96
CA VAL A 97 -6.15 -2.86 -11.03
C VAL A 97 -5.99 -2.41 -12.47
N MET A 98 -5.22 -3.13 -13.30
CA MET A 98 -5.01 -2.80 -14.71
C MET A 98 -6.32 -2.80 -15.49
N VAL A 99 -7.13 -3.85 -15.35
CA VAL A 99 -8.41 -3.97 -16.07
C VAL A 99 -9.41 -2.90 -15.62
N LYS A 100 -9.49 -2.61 -14.32
CA LYS A 100 -10.30 -1.48 -13.82
C LYS A 100 -9.79 -0.15 -14.37
N LEU A 101 -8.48 0.08 -14.35
CA LEU A 101 -7.88 1.30 -14.90
C LEU A 101 -8.18 1.48 -16.39
N VAL A 102 -8.11 0.42 -17.20
CA VAL A 102 -8.51 0.46 -18.61
C VAL A 102 -9.98 0.88 -18.77
N LYS A 103 -10.88 0.31 -17.95
CA LYS A 103 -12.31 0.67 -17.97
C LYS A 103 -12.53 2.14 -17.61
N GLU A 104 -11.84 2.64 -16.59
CA GLU A 104 -11.92 4.06 -16.19
C GLU A 104 -11.26 4.99 -17.21
N LEU A 105 -10.20 4.56 -17.92
CA LEU A 105 -9.61 5.30 -19.03
C LEU A 105 -10.61 5.45 -20.18
N PHE A 106 -11.29 4.38 -20.60
CA PHE A 106 -12.30 4.48 -21.66
C PHE A 106 -13.46 5.43 -21.28
N LYS A 107 -13.93 5.35 -20.03
CA LYS A 107 -14.93 6.31 -19.51
C LYS A 107 -14.41 7.75 -19.57
N ALA A 108 -13.16 7.98 -19.13
CA ALA A 108 -12.57 9.31 -19.12
C ALA A 108 -12.29 9.86 -20.54
N ILE A 109 -11.89 8.99 -21.48
CA ILE A 109 -11.71 9.32 -22.91
C ILE A 109 -13.06 9.70 -23.53
N LYS A 110 -14.10 8.89 -23.32
CA LYS A 110 -15.46 9.16 -23.82
C LYS A 110 -16.02 10.49 -23.31
N ASN A 111 -15.64 10.88 -22.09
CA ASN A 111 -16.03 12.14 -21.47
C ASN A 111 -15.08 13.30 -21.77
N GLY A 112 -14.01 13.08 -22.55
CA GLY A 112 -13.05 14.12 -22.94
C GLY A 112 -12.09 14.58 -21.84
N PHE A 113 -12.00 13.86 -20.71
CA PHE A 113 -11.08 14.21 -19.62
C PHE A 113 -9.63 13.84 -19.92
N ILE A 114 -9.44 12.78 -20.70
CA ILE A 114 -8.15 12.18 -21.07
C ILE A 114 -8.09 12.08 -22.60
N TYR A 115 -6.91 12.31 -23.19
CA TYR A 115 -6.74 12.20 -24.65
C TYR A 115 -7.07 10.78 -25.15
N ASP A 116 -7.78 10.68 -26.28
CA ASP A 116 -8.04 9.40 -26.94
C ASP A 116 -6.76 8.85 -27.57
N LYS A 117 -6.28 7.74 -27.03
CA LYS A 117 -5.09 7.01 -27.50
C LYS A 117 -5.32 5.51 -27.43
N PRO A 118 -4.69 4.72 -28.30
CA PRO A 118 -4.81 3.28 -28.25
C PRO A 118 -4.13 2.74 -26.99
N ILE A 119 -4.70 1.66 -26.44
CA ILE A 119 -4.23 1.02 -25.21
C ILE A 119 -3.55 -0.31 -25.57
N LEU A 120 -2.30 -0.49 -25.10
CA LEU A 120 -1.51 -1.70 -25.29
C LEU A 120 -1.13 -2.29 -23.92
N ILE A 121 -1.40 -3.58 -23.70
CA ILE A 121 -0.91 -4.31 -22.54
C ILE A 121 0.18 -5.29 -22.97
N LEU A 122 1.34 -5.17 -22.34
CA LEU A 122 2.49 -6.04 -22.56
C LEU A 122 2.67 -6.99 -21.38
N ALA A 123 2.73 -8.27 -21.69
CA ALA A 123 3.01 -9.35 -20.73
C ALA A 123 4.22 -10.18 -21.17
N PRO A 124 4.94 -10.83 -20.25
CA PRO A 124 6.22 -11.45 -20.56
C PRO A 124 6.09 -12.88 -21.12
N ASN A 125 4.91 -13.51 -21.03
CA ASN A 125 4.65 -14.83 -21.58
C ASN A 125 3.17 -15.03 -21.92
N GLU A 126 2.87 -16.08 -22.68
CA GLU A 126 1.53 -16.38 -23.19
C GLU A 126 0.53 -16.74 -22.08
N ILE A 127 0.99 -17.33 -20.97
CA ILE A 127 0.12 -17.73 -19.84
C ILE A 127 -0.46 -16.48 -19.17
N ILE A 128 0.39 -15.50 -18.86
CA ILE A 128 -0.03 -14.23 -18.25
C ILE A 128 -0.89 -13.44 -19.24
N LEU A 129 -0.52 -13.43 -20.53
CA LEU A 129 -1.30 -12.74 -21.56
C LEU A 129 -2.74 -13.29 -21.66
N LYS A 130 -2.91 -14.61 -21.68
CA LYS A 130 -4.24 -15.27 -21.68
C LYS A 130 -5.03 -14.99 -20.41
N GLN A 131 -4.36 -14.89 -19.26
CA GLN A 131 -5.01 -14.52 -18.00
C GLN A 131 -5.59 -13.09 -18.06
N ILE A 132 -4.83 -12.15 -18.60
CA ILE A 132 -5.27 -10.76 -18.81
C ILE A 132 -6.42 -10.71 -19.82
N GLU A 133 -6.30 -11.42 -20.95
CA GLU A 133 -7.34 -11.51 -21.99
C GLU A 133 -8.68 -11.99 -21.39
N LYS A 134 -8.65 -13.05 -20.58
CA LYS A 134 -9.84 -13.58 -19.90
C LYS A 134 -10.48 -12.54 -18.97
N GLU A 135 -9.68 -11.81 -18.20
CA GLU A 135 -10.17 -10.80 -17.27
C GLU A 135 -10.75 -9.57 -17.99
N LEU A 136 -10.15 -9.15 -19.11
CA LEU A 136 -10.68 -8.08 -19.97
C LEU A 136 -12.05 -8.46 -20.54
N ARG A 137 -12.16 -9.65 -21.15
CA ARG A 137 -13.43 -10.14 -21.74
C ARG A 137 -14.53 -10.32 -20.72
N ALA A 138 -14.19 -10.74 -19.50
CA ALA A 138 -15.14 -10.85 -18.39
C ALA A 138 -15.69 -9.49 -17.91
N ASN A 139 -15.11 -8.37 -18.38
CA ASN A 139 -15.48 -7.02 -18.00
C ASN A 139 -15.88 -6.14 -19.22
N ASP A 140 -16.34 -6.78 -20.29
CA ASP A 140 -16.85 -6.14 -21.53
C ASP A 140 -15.81 -5.29 -22.27
N LEU A 141 -14.53 -5.71 -22.22
CA LEU A 141 -13.44 -5.09 -22.98
C LEU A 141 -13.00 -6.01 -24.11
N GLU A 142 -12.82 -5.44 -25.31
CA GLU A 142 -12.46 -6.18 -26.51
C GLU A 142 -10.94 -6.37 -26.57
N ALA A 143 -10.48 -7.58 -26.26
CA ALA A 143 -9.06 -7.92 -26.26
C ALA A 143 -8.61 -8.44 -27.64
N LYS A 144 -7.69 -7.70 -28.29
CA LYS A 144 -7.11 -8.02 -29.60
C LYS A 144 -5.63 -8.32 -29.48
N ILE A 145 -5.16 -9.42 -30.06
CA ILE A 145 -3.72 -9.69 -30.15
C ILE A 145 -3.12 -8.77 -31.22
N LEU A 146 -2.08 -8.03 -30.87
CA LEU A 146 -1.46 -7.07 -31.78
C LEU A 146 -0.99 -7.75 -33.08
N ASN A 147 -1.55 -7.32 -34.20
CA ASN A 147 -1.16 -7.70 -35.56
C ASN A 147 -1.20 -6.46 -36.47
N SER A 148 -0.55 -6.54 -37.64
CA SER A 148 -0.36 -5.40 -38.56
C SER A 148 -1.65 -4.86 -39.19
N ASP A 149 -2.70 -5.68 -39.27
CA ASP A 149 -3.94 -5.37 -39.98
C ASP A 149 -4.98 -4.69 -39.06
N ASP A 150 -4.95 -4.97 -37.75
CA ASP A 150 -5.96 -4.50 -36.77
C ASP A 150 -5.85 -3.01 -36.42
N LEU A 151 -4.66 -2.40 -36.59
CA LEU A 151 -4.42 -1.00 -36.22
C LEU A 151 -5.17 0.02 -37.10
N LYS A 152 -5.40 -0.32 -38.38
CA LYS A 152 -6.05 0.58 -39.34
C LYS A 152 -7.57 0.62 -39.18
N ALA A 153 -8.14 -0.31 -38.41
CA ALA A 153 -9.58 -0.49 -38.22
C ALA A 153 -10.03 -0.19 -36.79
N ARG A 154 -9.25 0.61 -36.01
CA ARG A 154 -9.66 1.03 -34.66
C ARG A 154 -11.02 1.73 -34.75
N SER A 155 -12.03 1.12 -34.16
CA SER A 155 -13.37 1.71 -34.10
C SER A 155 -13.29 3.01 -33.31
N LEU A 156 -13.75 4.12 -33.89
CA LEU A 156 -13.89 5.42 -33.22
C LEU A 156 -14.79 5.35 -31.97
N PHE A 157 -15.50 4.23 -31.77
CA PHE A 157 -16.41 3.96 -30.65
C PHE A 157 -16.07 2.66 -29.88
N GLY A 158 -14.93 2.02 -30.14
CA GLY A 158 -14.58 0.70 -29.59
C GLY A 158 -13.79 0.73 -28.27
N ASN A 159 -14.03 -0.27 -27.40
CA ASN A 159 -13.24 -0.54 -26.19
C ASN A 159 -12.05 -1.48 -26.51
N ASP A 160 -11.37 -1.23 -27.62
CA ASP A 160 -10.30 -2.09 -28.13
C ASP A 160 -9.04 -1.98 -27.26
N VAL A 161 -8.62 -3.11 -26.71
CA VAL A 161 -7.39 -3.25 -25.93
C VAL A 161 -6.46 -4.20 -26.65
N PHE A 162 -5.28 -3.72 -27.04
CA PHE A 162 -4.28 -4.52 -27.72
C PHE A 162 -3.42 -5.26 -26.71
N LEU A 163 -3.11 -6.51 -27.00
CA LEU A 163 -2.35 -7.42 -26.15
C LEU A 163 -1.14 -7.94 -26.93
N TYR A 164 0.04 -7.91 -26.32
CA TYR A 164 1.22 -8.50 -26.93
C TYR A 164 2.25 -9.01 -25.93
N ARG A 165 3.13 -9.90 -26.41
CA ARG A 165 4.23 -10.45 -25.63
C ARG A 165 5.45 -9.54 -25.69
N SER A 166 5.90 -9.03 -24.54
CA SER A 166 7.03 -8.10 -24.49
C SER A 166 8.34 -8.73 -24.98
N ASP A 167 8.53 -10.05 -24.79
CA ASP A 167 9.73 -10.77 -25.19
C ASP A 167 9.84 -11.00 -26.71
N LEU A 168 8.76 -10.74 -27.45
CA LEU A 168 8.67 -10.86 -28.91
C LEU A 168 8.68 -9.50 -29.64
N LEU A 169 8.89 -8.40 -28.92
CA LEU A 169 9.14 -7.07 -29.51
C LEU A 169 10.62 -6.94 -29.89
N ASP A 170 10.89 -6.53 -31.12
CA ASP A 170 12.25 -6.36 -31.64
C ASP A 170 12.29 -5.26 -32.72
N ASP A 171 13.50 -4.90 -33.16
CA ASP A 171 13.71 -4.05 -34.34
C ASP A 171 13.79 -4.87 -35.64
N GLY A 172 13.54 -4.20 -36.78
CA GLY A 172 13.52 -4.82 -38.11
C GLY A 172 14.75 -5.62 -38.50
N GLU A 173 15.93 -5.29 -37.95
CA GLU A 173 17.19 -5.99 -38.25
C GLU A 173 17.27 -7.40 -37.64
N ASN A 174 16.50 -7.66 -36.58
CA ASN A 174 16.54 -8.92 -35.83
C ASN A 174 15.38 -9.88 -36.17
N ILE A 175 14.34 -9.40 -36.84
CA ILE A 175 13.16 -10.21 -37.22
C ILE A 175 13.52 -11.30 -38.22
N SER A 176 14.51 -11.07 -39.09
CA SER A 176 14.93 -12.04 -40.11
C SER A 176 15.85 -13.16 -39.59
N LYS A 177 16.33 -13.09 -38.34
CA LYS A 177 17.40 -13.98 -37.81
C LYS A 177 16.94 -15.11 -36.89
N ASN A 178 15.68 -15.16 -36.46
CA ASN A 178 15.18 -16.25 -35.60
C ASN A 178 13.82 -16.82 -36.06
N LYS A 179 13.70 -18.14 -35.95
CA LYS A 179 12.62 -18.98 -36.49
C LYS A 179 11.26 -18.70 -35.85
N ASP A 180 10.23 -18.74 -36.70
CA ASP A 180 8.77 -18.88 -36.44
C ASP A 180 7.87 -17.67 -36.72
N GLY A 181 8.37 -16.52 -37.20
CA GLY A 181 7.51 -15.43 -37.71
C GLY A 181 6.59 -14.76 -36.66
N LYS A 182 6.84 -15.00 -35.36
CA LYS A 182 6.06 -14.46 -34.23
C LYS A 182 6.62 -13.18 -33.62
N ARG A 183 7.80 -12.69 -34.07
CA ARG A 183 8.35 -11.40 -33.63
C ARG A 183 7.85 -10.30 -34.55
N ILE A 184 7.57 -9.12 -33.99
CA ILE A 184 7.11 -7.96 -34.76
C ILE A 184 8.13 -6.83 -34.65
N ASP A 185 8.21 -6.01 -35.71
CA ASP A 185 8.95 -4.76 -35.67
C ASP A 185 8.13 -3.75 -34.92
N TYR A 186 8.65 -3.18 -33.83
CA TYR A 186 7.91 -2.16 -33.10
C TYR A 186 7.69 -0.88 -33.94
N HIS A 187 8.55 -0.60 -34.93
CA HIS A 187 8.39 0.58 -35.79
C HIS A 187 7.06 0.57 -36.57
N ASP A 188 6.57 -0.61 -36.95
CA ASP A 188 5.31 -0.78 -37.68
C ASP A 188 4.08 -0.34 -36.86
N TYR A 189 4.24 -0.20 -35.54
CA TYR A 189 3.17 0.12 -34.60
C TYR A 189 3.31 1.51 -33.97
N LEU A 190 4.28 2.32 -34.41
CA LEU A 190 4.43 3.71 -33.97
C LEU A 190 3.22 4.55 -34.37
N GLN A 191 2.66 5.28 -33.40
CA GLN A 191 1.50 6.15 -33.60
C GLN A 191 1.94 7.62 -33.51
N ASN A 192 1.20 8.52 -34.17
CA ASN A 192 1.51 9.96 -34.10
C ASN A 192 1.44 10.49 -32.66
N ASN A 193 0.45 10.10 -31.87
CA ASN A 193 0.29 10.57 -30.49
C ASN A 193 0.70 9.49 -29.46
N GLY A 194 1.45 8.46 -29.86
CA GLY A 194 1.87 7.38 -28.98
C GLY A 194 0.73 6.56 -28.35
N TRP A 195 1.09 5.69 -27.42
CA TRP A 195 0.19 4.70 -26.80
C TRP A 195 0.01 4.91 -25.29
N TYR A 196 -1.12 4.47 -24.74
CA TYR A 196 -1.18 4.12 -23.31
C TYR A 196 -0.73 2.68 -23.13
N ILE A 197 0.44 2.50 -22.52
CA ILE A 197 1.07 1.19 -22.38
C ILE A 197 0.98 0.72 -20.94
N PHE A 198 0.49 -0.49 -20.74
CA PHE A 198 0.45 -1.17 -19.46
C PHE A 198 1.48 -2.30 -19.46
N LEU A 199 2.34 -2.31 -18.45
CA LEU A 199 3.37 -3.32 -18.30
C LEU A 199 3.06 -4.17 -17.06
N ASP A 200 2.86 -5.48 -17.24
CA ASP A 200 2.80 -6.44 -16.11
C ASP A 200 4.08 -7.27 -16.11
N GLU A 201 5.06 -6.90 -15.28
CA GLU A 201 6.38 -7.57 -15.25
C GLU A 201 7.09 -7.62 -16.62
N ALA A 202 6.84 -6.65 -17.50
CA ALA A 202 7.26 -6.71 -18.91
C ALA A 202 8.77 -6.52 -19.15
N HIS A 203 9.53 -6.06 -18.14
CA HIS A 203 10.98 -5.79 -18.19
C HIS A 203 11.85 -6.99 -17.74
N ARG A 204 11.60 -8.18 -18.30
CA ARG A 204 12.33 -9.38 -17.90
C ARG A 204 13.75 -9.44 -18.49
N GLY A 205 14.72 -8.94 -17.74
CA GLY A 205 15.83 -9.71 -17.14
C GLY A 205 16.79 -10.54 -18.01
N ASP A 206 16.75 -10.43 -19.34
CA ASP A 206 17.80 -10.95 -20.21
C ASP A 206 18.74 -9.82 -20.67
N SER A 207 19.81 -10.17 -21.40
CA SER A 207 20.81 -9.22 -21.90
C SER A 207 20.25 -8.14 -22.86
N THR A 208 18.96 -8.22 -23.20
CA THR A 208 18.27 -7.31 -24.11
C THR A 208 17.24 -6.39 -23.44
N ASP A 209 17.09 -6.45 -22.11
CA ASP A 209 16.10 -5.68 -21.34
C ASP A 209 16.20 -4.16 -21.59
N SER A 210 17.41 -3.62 -21.68
CA SER A 210 17.64 -2.20 -22.01
C SER A 210 17.13 -1.80 -23.39
N LYS A 211 17.24 -2.69 -24.40
CA LYS A 211 16.72 -2.42 -25.75
C LYS A 211 15.20 -2.41 -25.76
N ARG A 212 14.56 -3.38 -25.10
CA ARG A 212 13.11 -3.45 -25.00
C ARG A 212 12.51 -2.25 -24.26
N LYS A 213 13.17 -1.77 -23.21
CA LYS A 213 12.80 -0.51 -22.55
C LYS A 213 12.78 0.67 -23.55
N SER A 214 13.74 0.73 -24.48
CA SER A 214 13.73 1.73 -25.57
C SER A 214 12.52 1.55 -26.50
N TYR A 215 12.28 0.34 -27.01
CA TYR A 215 11.17 0.08 -27.93
C TYR A 215 9.80 0.45 -27.33
N ILE A 216 9.56 0.02 -26.08
CA ILE A 216 8.33 0.32 -25.33
C ILE A 216 8.16 1.83 -25.16
N LYS A 217 9.26 2.52 -24.88
CA LYS A 217 9.24 3.97 -24.73
C LYS A 217 8.95 4.68 -26.03
N GLU A 218 9.58 4.28 -27.14
CA GLU A 218 9.33 4.89 -28.45
C GLU A 218 7.88 4.66 -28.90
N LEU A 219 7.30 3.50 -28.60
CA LEU A 219 5.85 3.27 -28.75
C LEU A 219 5.03 4.24 -27.89
N SER A 220 5.38 4.41 -26.62
CA SER A 220 4.69 5.35 -25.73
C SER A 220 4.81 6.79 -26.23
N ASP A 221 6.00 7.21 -26.65
CA ASP A 221 6.28 8.56 -27.12
C ASP A 221 5.54 8.87 -28.42
N GLY A 222 5.59 7.95 -29.39
CA GLY A 222 5.06 8.18 -30.72
C GLY A 222 5.89 9.21 -31.51
N LEU A 223 5.31 9.70 -32.61
CA LEU A 223 6.02 10.58 -33.57
C LEU A 223 5.72 12.09 -33.39
N GLY A 224 4.76 12.45 -32.54
CA GLY A 224 4.25 13.82 -32.37
C GLY A 224 4.36 14.33 -30.94
N ASP A 225 3.92 15.58 -30.74
CA ASP A 225 4.17 16.31 -29.49
C ASP A 225 3.30 15.84 -28.31
N LYS A 226 2.15 15.20 -28.58
CA LYS A 226 1.28 14.65 -27.55
C LYS A 226 1.68 13.21 -27.28
N LYS A 227 2.70 12.99 -26.47
CA LYS A 227 3.17 11.64 -26.13
C LYS A 227 2.18 10.86 -25.29
N GLY A 228 2.20 9.54 -25.47
CA GLY A 228 1.43 8.57 -24.68
C GLY A 228 1.94 8.45 -23.24
N PHE A 229 1.63 7.34 -22.58
CA PHE A 229 1.97 7.17 -21.16
C PHE A 229 2.13 5.69 -20.77
N ILE A 230 3.08 5.40 -19.89
CA ILE A 230 3.42 4.05 -19.43
C ILE A 230 2.94 3.86 -17.98
N PHE A 231 2.08 2.86 -17.77
CA PHE A 231 1.73 2.34 -16.45
C PHE A 231 2.52 1.06 -16.17
N ASN A 232 3.56 1.17 -15.35
CA ASN A 232 4.46 0.06 -15.05
C ASN A 232 4.07 -0.64 -13.73
N PHE A 233 3.60 -1.89 -13.79
CA PHE A 233 3.22 -2.68 -12.62
C PHE A 233 4.26 -3.77 -12.35
N SER A 234 4.85 -3.77 -11.15
CA SER A 234 5.76 -4.85 -10.74
C SER A 234 5.72 -5.09 -9.23
N ALA A 235 6.05 -6.31 -8.83
CA ALA A 235 6.35 -6.65 -7.45
C ALA A 235 7.82 -6.40 -7.06
N THR A 236 8.71 -6.21 -8.04
CA THR A 236 10.17 -6.12 -7.85
C THR A 236 10.75 -4.96 -8.65
N PHE A 237 10.65 -3.73 -8.12
CA PHE A 237 11.44 -2.62 -8.65
C PHE A 237 12.83 -2.61 -8.04
N THR A 238 13.82 -2.51 -8.92
CA THR A 238 15.24 -2.41 -8.57
C THR A 238 15.92 -1.25 -9.29
N ASP A 239 15.16 -0.50 -10.09
CA ASP A 239 15.63 0.57 -10.97
C ASP A 239 15.27 1.93 -10.37
N ASP A 240 16.23 2.86 -10.32
CA ASP A 240 16.05 4.18 -9.71
C ASP A 240 14.93 4.98 -10.38
N VAL A 241 14.74 4.86 -11.69
CA VAL A 241 13.68 5.55 -12.42
C VAL A 241 12.32 5.01 -12.02
N ASP A 242 12.17 3.68 -11.89
CA ASP A 242 10.92 3.07 -11.43
C ASP A 242 10.59 3.48 -9.98
N MET A 243 11.61 3.66 -9.13
CA MET A 243 11.43 4.16 -7.77
C MET A 243 11.01 5.63 -7.73
N LEU A 244 11.65 6.50 -8.52
CA LEU A 244 11.33 7.93 -8.60
C LEU A 244 9.94 8.18 -9.19
N THR A 245 9.57 7.40 -10.22
CA THR A 245 8.25 7.44 -10.87
C THR A 245 7.20 6.61 -10.14
N CYS A 246 7.49 6.08 -8.95
CA CYS A 246 6.54 5.26 -8.21
C CYS A 246 5.36 6.11 -7.72
N ALA A 247 4.21 5.97 -8.38
CA ALA A 247 2.96 6.65 -8.07
C ALA A 247 2.20 5.98 -6.92
N TYR A 248 2.41 4.68 -6.72
CA TYR A 248 1.76 3.93 -5.65
C TYR A 248 2.64 2.78 -5.17
N ASN A 249 2.96 2.78 -3.87
CA ASN A 249 3.70 1.71 -3.23
C ASN A 249 2.79 0.91 -2.29
N TYR A 250 2.50 -0.32 -2.66
CA TYR A 250 1.83 -1.37 -1.90
C TYR A 250 2.60 -2.70 -2.05
N ASN A 251 3.91 -2.64 -1.78
CA ASN A 251 4.83 -3.76 -1.85
C ASN A 251 4.51 -4.88 -0.83
N LEU A 252 5.30 -5.96 -0.85
CA LEU A 252 5.08 -7.15 -0.01
C LEU A 252 4.95 -6.83 1.49
N ASN A 253 5.76 -5.90 2.00
CA ASN A 253 5.70 -5.45 3.39
C ASN A 253 4.34 -4.83 3.71
N LYS A 254 3.89 -3.81 2.96
CA LYS A 254 2.58 -3.17 3.17
C LYS A 254 1.41 -4.14 3.01
N PHE A 255 1.48 -5.02 2.02
CA PHE A 255 0.49 -6.07 1.82
C PHE A 255 0.37 -6.95 3.08
N ASN A 256 1.50 -7.38 3.62
CA ASN A 256 1.54 -8.24 4.79
C ASN A 256 1.10 -7.54 6.08
N SER A 257 1.64 -6.37 6.38
CA SER A 257 1.30 -5.60 7.59
C SER A 257 -0.16 -5.13 7.61
N SER A 258 -0.80 -5.00 6.44
CA SER A 258 -2.25 -4.67 6.33
C SER A 258 -3.17 -5.87 6.60
N GLY A 259 -2.61 -7.01 7.01
CA GLY A 259 -3.37 -8.24 7.30
C GLY A 259 -3.62 -9.14 6.10
N TYR A 260 -3.11 -8.82 4.91
CA TYR A 260 -3.28 -9.66 3.71
C TYR A 260 -2.11 -10.64 3.53
N GLY A 261 -2.43 -11.80 2.95
CA GLY A 261 -1.45 -12.88 2.78
C GLY A 261 -1.03 -13.54 4.10
N LYS A 262 -0.13 -14.51 4.03
CA LYS A 262 0.43 -15.22 5.17
C LYS A 262 1.55 -14.42 5.83
N GLU A 263 1.64 -14.46 7.15
CA GLU A 263 2.83 -13.97 7.88
C GLU A 263 4.08 -14.68 7.34
N ILE A 264 5.19 -13.96 7.19
CA ILE A 264 6.44 -14.56 6.68
C ILE A 264 7.38 -14.76 7.86
N VAL A 265 7.79 -15.99 8.10
CA VAL A 265 8.78 -16.33 9.13
C VAL A 265 10.00 -16.92 8.44
N LEU A 266 11.15 -16.28 8.61
CA LEU A 266 12.43 -16.74 8.09
C LEU A 266 13.25 -17.35 9.22
N PHE A 267 13.67 -18.61 9.05
CA PHE A 267 14.58 -19.26 9.99
C PHE A 267 15.98 -18.61 9.94
N ASP A 268 16.59 -18.43 11.11
CA ASP A 268 17.96 -17.90 11.25
C ASP A 268 19.01 -18.91 10.77
N ASP A 269 18.81 -20.17 11.14
CA ASP A 269 19.70 -21.27 10.80
C ASP A 269 19.74 -21.43 9.28
N GLU A 270 20.91 -21.16 8.71
CA GLU A 270 21.16 -21.40 7.31
C GLU A 270 21.05 -22.91 7.07
N LEU A 271 20.36 -23.31 5.99
CA LEU A 271 20.61 -24.59 5.33
C LEU A 271 22.02 -24.51 4.69
N LYS A 272 23.07 -24.19 5.46
CA LYS A 272 24.47 -24.12 5.06
C LYS A 272 24.87 -25.51 4.62
N ILE A 273 24.56 -25.80 3.36
CA ILE A 273 25.02 -26.94 2.60
C ILE A 273 26.37 -26.54 2.00
N ASP A 274 27.26 -25.95 2.82
CA ASP A 274 28.68 -25.98 2.50
C ASP A 274 29.13 -27.43 2.67
N GLU A 275 30.04 -27.90 1.81
CA GLU A 275 30.54 -29.28 1.86
C GLU A 275 31.20 -29.60 3.21
N ASP A 276 31.66 -28.59 3.94
CA ASP A 276 32.35 -28.67 5.24
C ASP A 276 31.44 -28.84 6.47
N SER A 277 30.11 -28.69 6.35
CA SER A 277 29.20 -28.93 7.49
C SER A 277 28.85 -30.41 7.63
N GLU A 278 28.76 -30.91 8.87
CA GLU A 278 28.39 -32.31 9.11
C GLU A 278 27.05 -32.66 8.44
N GLU A 279 27.04 -33.72 7.63
CA GLU A 279 25.87 -34.17 6.87
C GLU A 279 24.64 -34.37 7.78
N GLU A 280 24.86 -34.88 8.99
CA GLU A 280 23.81 -35.15 9.98
C GLU A 280 23.09 -33.88 10.43
N LEU A 281 23.82 -32.77 10.62
CA LEU A 281 23.23 -31.48 10.99
C LEU A 281 22.36 -30.91 9.87
N ARG A 282 22.75 -31.14 8.61
CA ARG A 282 21.96 -30.75 7.42
C ARG A 282 20.69 -31.58 7.30
N ILE A 283 20.77 -32.88 7.59
CA ILE A 283 19.58 -33.76 7.65
C ILE A 283 18.63 -33.30 8.76
N GLU A 284 19.16 -32.95 9.94
CA GLU A 284 18.35 -32.43 11.06
C GLU A 284 17.52 -31.21 10.65
N GLN A 285 18.11 -30.24 9.92
CA GLN A 285 17.40 -29.05 9.47
C GLN A 285 16.23 -29.39 8.51
N VAL A 286 16.42 -30.36 7.59
CA VAL A 286 15.31 -30.83 6.74
C VAL A 286 14.26 -31.58 7.56
N LEU A 287 14.65 -32.35 8.59
CA LEU A 287 13.70 -32.99 9.50
C LEU A 287 12.87 -31.96 10.28
N LYS A 288 13.48 -30.84 10.71
CA LYS A 288 12.76 -29.72 11.33
C LYS A 288 11.71 -29.13 10.39
N SER A 289 12.05 -28.93 9.11
CA SER A 289 11.10 -28.52 8.07
C SER A 289 9.86 -29.44 8.02
N PHE A 290 10.06 -30.75 7.92
CA PHE A 290 8.95 -31.70 7.92
C PHE A 290 8.09 -31.63 9.19
N LEU A 291 8.72 -31.37 10.34
CA LEU A 291 8.02 -31.23 11.60
C LEU A 291 7.20 -29.93 11.68
N VAL A 292 7.70 -28.81 11.13
CA VAL A 292 6.95 -27.56 10.94
C VAL A 292 5.73 -27.79 10.04
N PHE A 293 5.89 -28.52 8.93
CA PHE A 293 4.76 -28.87 8.07
C PHE A 293 3.67 -29.68 8.80
N CYS A 294 4.08 -30.65 9.61
CA CYS A 294 3.16 -31.43 10.44
C CYS A 294 2.42 -30.53 11.46
N LEU A 295 3.13 -29.57 12.06
CA LEU A 295 2.56 -28.58 12.96
C LEU A 295 1.49 -27.73 12.28
N VAL A 296 1.74 -27.28 11.05
CA VAL A 296 0.76 -26.54 10.23
C VAL A 296 -0.47 -27.41 9.94
N LYS A 297 -0.29 -28.67 9.52
CA LYS A 297 -1.41 -29.61 9.27
C LYS A 297 -2.25 -29.83 10.53
N LYS A 298 -1.60 -30.09 11.67
CA LYS A 298 -2.26 -30.25 12.97
C LYS A 298 -3.05 -29.00 13.35
N SER A 299 -2.46 -27.81 13.18
CA SER A 299 -3.13 -26.54 13.47
C SER A 299 -4.40 -26.35 12.62
N LYS A 300 -4.40 -26.79 11.35
CA LYS A 300 -5.56 -26.75 10.47
C LYS A 300 -6.68 -27.68 10.97
N GLU A 301 -6.35 -28.90 11.42
CA GLU A 301 -7.34 -29.85 11.94
C GLU A 301 -8.09 -29.32 13.17
N LEU A 302 -7.49 -28.39 13.93
CA LEU A 302 -8.08 -27.79 15.12
C LEU A 302 -9.02 -26.60 14.83
N ILE A 303 -9.11 -26.15 13.57
CA ILE A 303 -10.01 -25.05 13.18
C ILE A 303 -11.45 -25.56 13.21
N LYS A 304 -12.21 -25.11 14.21
CA LYS A 304 -13.62 -25.52 14.42
C LYS A 304 -14.62 -24.73 13.57
N ASP A 305 -14.23 -23.55 13.10
CA ASP A 305 -15.11 -22.69 12.30
C ASP A 305 -15.28 -23.26 10.89
N LYS A 306 -16.45 -23.86 10.64
CA LYS A 306 -16.81 -24.46 9.34
C LYS A 306 -17.02 -23.43 8.22
N THR A 307 -17.09 -22.14 8.54
CA THR A 307 -17.19 -21.09 7.52
C THR A 307 -15.84 -20.78 6.88
N LEU A 308 -14.74 -21.22 7.50
CA LEU A 308 -13.39 -21.10 6.99
C LEU A 308 -13.05 -22.32 6.13
N THR A 309 -12.59 -22.07 4.91
CA THR A 309 -12.29 -23.07 3.87
C THR A 309 -10.80 -23.06 3.56
N TYR A 310 -9.95 -23.14 4.59
CA TYR A 310 -8.50 -23.12 4.40
C TYR A 310 -8.02 -24.26 3.50
N HIS A 311 -7.06 -23.91 2.65
CA HIS A 311 -6.37 -24.80 1.73
C HIS A 311 -5.64 -25.95 2.43
N ASN A 312 -5.33 -27.03 1.71
CA ASN A 312 -4.45 -28.09 2.21
C ASN A 312 -2.97 -27.64 2.11
N PRO A 313 -2.18 -27.60 3.20
CA PRO A 313 -0.79 -27.12 3.18
C PRO A 313 0.08 -27.84 2.15
N LEU A 314 1.03 -27.09 1.57
CA LEU A 314 2.02 -27.50 0.57
C LEU A 314 3.41 -26.97 0.95
N ILE A 315 4.43 -27.82 0.84
CA ILE A 315 5.85 -27.47 0.87
C ILE A 315 6.33 -27.26 -0.56
N ILE A 316 7.09 -26.20 -0.80
CA ILE A 316 7.81 -26.01 -2.06
C ILE A 316 9.31 -26.04 -1.81
N VAL A 317 10.00 -26.94 -2.49
CA VAL A 317 11.45 -27.10 -2.43
C VAL A 317 12.05 -26.64 -3.74
N VAL A 318 12.98 -25.71 -3.66
CA VAL A 318 13.46 -24.94 -4.79
C VAL A 318 14.98 -24.97 -4.84
N SER A 319 15.56 -25.32 -5.98
CA SER A 319 17.01 -25.22 -6.25
C SER A 319 17.30 -24.48 -7.56
N ASP A 320 18.48 -23.87 -7.69
CA ASP A 320 18.93 -23.18 -8.92
C ASP A 320 18.98 -24.17 -10.11
N LYS A 321 19.45 -25.40 -9.86
CA LYS A 321 19.38 -26.54 -10.77
C LYS A 321 18.92 -27.77 -10.02
N VAL A 322 17.97 -28.48 -10.60
CA VAL A 322 17.53 -29.78 -10.08
C VAL A 322 18.26 -30.86 -10.87
N ASN A 323 19.50 -31.13 -10.45
CA ASN A 323 20.31 -32.25 -10.93
C ASN A 323 20.37 -33.34 -9.85
N THR A 324 20.54 -34.58 -10.27
CA THR A 324 20.75 -35.75 -9.40
C THR A 324 22.03 -35.63 -8.58
N ASP A 325 22.96 -34.74 -8.96
CA ASP A 325 24.18 -34.47 -8.19
C ASP A 325 24.04 -33.38 -7.13
N ASP A 326 22.93 -32.65 -7.09
CA ASP A 326 22.70 -31.57 -6.11
C ASP A 326 22.72 -32.15 -4.67
N ALA A 327 23.69 -31.69 -3.88
CA ALA A 327 23.88 -32.13 -2.51
C ALA A 327 22.67 -31.83 -1.61
N GLY A 328 21.99 -30.69 -1.82
CA GLY A 328 20.80 -30.31 -1.07
C GLY A 328 19.62 -31.23 -1.34
N ILE A 329 19.41 -31.62 -2.60
CA ILE A 329 18.33 -32.57 -2.94
C ILE A 329 18.64 -33.97 -2.38
N LYS A 330 19.89 -34.43 -2.45
CA LYS A 330 20.31 -35.70 -1.82
C LYS A 330 20.01 -35.71 -0.32
N ILE A 331 20.36 -34.64 0.39
CA ILE A 331 20.05 -34.48 1.82
C ILE A 331 18.54 -34.52 2.08
N TYR A 332 17.75 -33.90 1.20
CA TYR A 332 16.29 -33.91 1.31
C TYR A 332 15.71 -35.33 1.28
N PHE A 333 16.14 -36.15 0.31
CA PHE A 333 15.69 -37.55 0.23
C PHE A 333 16.25 -38.44 1.36
N LYS A 334 17.47 -38.16 1.85
CA LYS A 334 18.01 -38.83 3.06
C LYS A 334 17.13 -38.56 4.29
N ALA A 335 16.66 -37.33 4.47
CA ALA A 335 15.72 -36.99 5.54
C ALA A 335 14.38 -37.74 5.39
N VAL A 336 13.83 -37.82 4.17
CA VAL A 336 12.63 -38.64 3.88
C VAL A 336 12.84 -40.10 4.30
N LYS A 337 14.00 -40.67 3.97
CA LYS A 337 14.36 -42.05 4.36
C LYS A 337 14.42 -42.23 5.87
N LYS A 338 15.02 -41.27 6.61
CA LYS A 338 15.04 -41.31 8.09
C LYS A 338 13.64 -41.31 8.70
N ILE A 339 12.69 -40.59 8.11
CA ILE A 339 11.28 -40.60 8.56
C ILE A 339 10.63 -41.96 8.32
N LEU A 340 10.88 -42.60 7.17
CA LEU A 340 10.33 -43.94 6.88
C LEU A 340 10.86 -44.99 7.86
N GLU A 341 12.16 -44.94 8.17
CA GLU A 341 12.85 -45.89 9.04
C GLU A 341 12.70 -45.58 10.53
N ASN A 342 12.14 -44.41 10.88
CA ASN A 342 12.15 -43.86 12.26
C ASN A 342 13.58 -43.81 12.85
N SER A 343 14.58 -43.47 12.04
CA SER A 343 16.01 -43.50 12.40
C SER A 343 16.53 -42.13 12.86
N PHE A 344 15.79 -41.45 13.73
CA PHE A 344 16.14 -40.15 14.33
C PHE A 344 15.46 -39.97 15.70
N ASP A 345 16.01 -39.09 16.56
CA ASP A 345 15.41 -38.79 17.87
C ASP A 345 14.38 -37.65 17.75
N LEU A 346 13.09 -38.00 17.69
CA LEU A 346 12.01 -37.03 17.60
C LEU A 346 11.95 -36.09 18.82
N LYS A 347 12.32 -36.57 20.02
CA LYS A 347 12.26 -35.75 21.24
C LYS A 347 13.31 -34.65 21.21
N VAL A 348 14.52 -34.98 20.77
CA VAL A 348 15.60 -33.99 20.57
C VAL A 348 15.19 -32.99 19.48
N LEU A 349 14.71 -33.48 18.34
CA LEU A 349 14.27 -32.64 17.22
C LEU A 349 13.18 -31.63 17.64
N LYS A 350 12.17 -32.09 18.41
CA LYS A 350 11.12 -31.23 18.96
C LYS A 350 11.66 -30.16 19.88
N ASN A 351 12.57 -30.51 20.79
CA ASN A 351 13.13 -29.55 21.75
C ASN A 351 13.94 -28.46 21.03
N ASN A 352 14.75 -28.85 20.04
CA ASN A 352 15.53 -27.92 19.23
C ASN A 352 14.61 -26.97 18.45
N LEU A 353 13.62 -27.53 17.73
CA LEU A 353 12.66 -26.73 16.96
C LEU A 353 11.83 -25.80 17.87
N LYS A 354 11.41 -26.25 19.06
CA LYS A 354 10.67 -25.43 20.01
C LYS A 354 11.47 -24.19 20.43
N SER A 355 12.75 -24.38 20.76
CA SER A 355 13.67 -23.30 21.14
C SER A 355 13.85 -22.28 20.01
N GLU A 356 13.92 -22.73 18.77
CA GLU A 356 14.00 -21.86 17.59
C GLU A 356 12.71 -21.09 17.36
N LEU A 357 11.56 -21.77 17.28
CA LEU A 357 10.25 -21.15 17.04
C LEU A 357 9.91 -20.09 18.09
N GLN A 358 10.34 -20.25 19.34
CA GLN A 358 10.14 -19.26 20.41
C GLN A 358 10.94 -17.97 20.22
N LYS A 359 12.07 -18.03 19.48
CA LYS A 359 12.92 -16.86 19.18
C LYS A 359 12.51 -16.18 17.87
N LEU A 360 11.92 -16.93 16.96
CA LEU A 360 11.51 -16.42 15.66
C LEU A 360 10.35 -15.43 15.76
N LYS A 361 10.40 -14.42 14.89
CA LYS A 361 9.37 -13.40 14.72
C LYS A 361 8.99 -13.33 13.25
N PRO A 362 7.71 -13.07 12.92
CA PRO A 362 7.35 -12.75 11.57
C PRO A 362 8.08 -11.48 11.11
N GLU A 363 8.54 -11.48 9.87
CA GLU A 363 9.43 -10.45 9.35
C GLU A 363 8.77 -9.06 9.33
N PHE A 364 7.47 -8.97 9.07
CA PHE A 364 6.76 -7.68 8.98
C PHE A 364 5.84 -7.40 10.18
N SER A 365 6.07 -8.08 11.31
CA SER A 365 5.28 -7.97 12.54
C SER A 365 6.17 -7.79 13.77
N ASN A 366 5.65 -7.13 14.80
CA ASN A 366 6.34 -6.97 16.08
C ASN A 366 5.96 -8.05 17.11
N TYR A 367 5.03 -8.94 16.78
CA TYR A 367 4.56 -10.00 17.67
C TYR A 367 5.36 -11.29 17.48
N ASN A 368 5.50 -12.07 18.55
CA ASN A 368 6.10 -13.40 18.46
C ASN A 368 5.10 -14.40 17.86
N LEU A 369 5.60 -15.54 17.42
CA LEU A 369 4.76 -16.69 17.08
C LEU A 369 3.87 -17.08 18.27
N ASN A 370 2.63 -17.48 17.96
CA ASN A 370 1.65 -17.86 18.97
C ASN A 370 2.13 -19.08 19.77
N SER A 371 2.19 -18.97 21.09
CA SER A 371 2.66 -20.05 21.97
C SER A 371 1.81 -21.31 21.89
N ILE A 372 0.49 -21.16 21.72
CA ILE A 372 -0.45 -22.28 21.55
C ILE A 372 -0.10 -23.07 20.29
N PHE A 373 0.24 -22.39 19.21
CA PHE A 373 0.70 -23.05 17.98
C PHE A 373 2.00 -23.83 18.20
N ILE A 374 2.96 -23.27 18.94
CA ILE A 374 4.22 -23.94 19.26
C ILE A 374 3.99 -25.16 20.16
N ASP A 375 3.06 -25.09 21.12
CA ASP A 375 2.79 -26.17 22.06
C ASP A 375 2.16 -27.41 21.40
N LEU A 376 1.52 -27.27 20.24
CA LEU A 376 1.04 -28.40 19.42
C LEU A 376 2.16 -29.35 19.01
N LEU A 377 3.42 -28.91 19.03
CA LEU A 377 4.58 -29.73 18.74
C LEU A 377 4.68 -30.95 19.67
N ASN A 378 4.20 -30.81 20.91
CA ASN A 378 4.17 -31.90 21.87
C ASN A 378 3.25 -33.05 21.44
N GLU A 379 2.19 -32.75 20.67
CA GLU A 379 1.17 -33.72 20.26
C GLU A 379 1.57 -34.57 19.04
N ILE A 380 2.59 -34.17 18.29
CA ILE A 380 2.98 -34.84 17.03
C ILE A 380 3.89 -36.04 17.33
N ASN A 381 3.52 -37.25 16.99
CA ASN A 381 4.43 -38.42 17.07
C ASN A 381 4.94 -38.86 15.68
N GLU A 382 5.76 -39.91 15.63
CA GLU A 382 6.32 -40.46 14.39
C GLU A 382 5.22 -40.95 13.43
N THR A 383 4.13 -41.52 13.96
CA THR A 383 3.00 -41.97 13.13
C THR A 383 2.22 -40.80 12.54
N ASP A 384 2.12 -39.68 13.27
CA ASP A 384 1.55 -38.44 12.75
C ASP A 384 2.42 -37.84 11.65
N MET A 385 3.75 -37.86 11.80
CA MET A 385 4.66 -37.41 10.75
C MET A 385 4.47 -38.21 9.45
N LYS A 386 4.42 -39.54 9.55
CA LYS A 386 4.17 -40.41 8.39
C LYS A 386 2.81 -40.15 7.76
N LYS A 387 1.76 -40.00 8.58
CA LYS A 387 0.40 -39.64 8.12
C LYS A 387 0.38 -38.31 7.37
N TYR A 388 0.91 -37.24 7.97
CA TYR A 388 0.84 -35.89 7.40
C TYR A 388 1.70 -35.71 6.15
N ILE A 389 2.84 -36.40 6.07
CA ILE A 389 3.76 -36.29 4.94
C ILE A 389 3.37 -37.27 3.82
N PHE A 390 3.16 -38.55 4.13
CA PHE A 390 3.02 -39.63 3.14
C PHE A 390 1.59 -40.10 2.87
N HIS A 391 0.59 -39.54 3.58
CA HIS A 391 -0.81 -40.01 3.62
C HIS A 391 -1.00 -41.40 4.23
N ASP A 392 -0.02 -41.92 4.94
CA ASP A 392 -0.01 -43.29 5.46
C ASP A 392 0.78 -43.34 6.77
N ASN A 393 0.11 -43.75 7.86
CA ASN A 393 0.70 -43.82 9.20
C ASN A 393 1.65 -45.03 9.39
N LEU A 394 1.62 -46.00 8.47
CA LEU A 394 2.49 -47.18 8.46
C LEU A 394 3.48 -47.17 7.29
N ALA A 395 3.68 -46.02 6.65
CA ALA A 395 4.60 -45.87 5.54
C ALA A 395 6.01 -46.38 5.92
N ASN A 396 6.50 -47.34 5.14
CA ASN A 396 7.81 -47.96 5.30
C ASN A 396 8.61 -48.05 3.99
N SER A 397 7.94 -47.86 2.85
CA SER A 397 8.53 -47.96 1.52
C SER A 397 7.77 -47.07 0.54
N LEU A 398 8.50 -46.52 -0.42
CA LEU A 398 7.97 -45.61 -1.43
C LEU A 398 8.03 -46.23 -2.82
N GLU A 399 7.16 -45.75 -3.70
CA GLU A 399 7.28 -45.98 -5.14
C GLU A 399 7.15 -44.69 -5.94
N ALA A 400 7.91 -44.61 -7.03
CA ALA A 400 7.91 -43.48 -7.95
C ALA A 400 7.25 -43.85 -9.27
N CYS A 401 6.29 -43.03 -9.69
CA CYS A 401 5.49 -43.23 -10.90
C CYS A 401 5.80 -42.13 -11.92
N LYS A 402 6.01 -42.52 -13.18
CA LYS A 402 6.13 -41.59 -14.31
C LYS A 402 4.75 -41.20 -14.82
N ILE A 403 4.65 -40.02 -15.43
CA ILE A 403 3.42 -39.56 -16.08
C ILE A 403 3.48 -39.85 -17.59
N ASN A 404 2.44 -40.52 -18.10
CA ASN A 404 2.33 -40.87 -19.52
C ASN A 404 2.34 -39.60 -20.39
N LYS A 405 3.17 -39.59 -21.44
CA LYS A 405 3.37 -38.46 -22.37
C LYS A 405 3.82 -37.13 -21.72
N ASN A 406 4.19 -37.12 -20.43
CA ASN A 406 4.75 -35.95 -19.77
C ASN A 406 6.11 -36.30 -19.16
N GLN A 407 7.17 -35.94 -19.89
CA GLN A 407 8.54 -36.21 -19.47
C GLN A 407 9.06 -35.26 -18.39
N ARG A 408 8.22 -34.33 -17.91
CA ARG A 408 8.61 -33.36 -16.90
C ARG A 408 8.24 -33.76 -15.49
N GLU A 409 7.29 -34.68 -15.31
CA GLU A 409 6.74 -35.02 -14.01
C GLU A 409 7.10 -36.45 -13.55
N ILE A 410 7.53 -36.56 -12.30
CA ILE A 410 7.61 -37.80 -11.53
C ILE A 410 6.88 -37.58 -10.22
N VAL A 411 6.03 -38.53 -9.83
CA VAL A 411 5.34 -38.48 -8.54
C VAL A 411 5.75 -39.64 -7.65
N VAL A 412 5.80 -39.41 -6.34
CA VAL A 412 6.17 -40.41 -5.34
C VAL A 412 5.02 -40.60 -4.36
N LYS A 413 4.77 -41.85 -4.00
CA LYS A 413 3.74 -42.27 -3.03
C LYS A 413 4.25 -43.39 -2.13
N SER A 414 3.62 -43.56 -0.96
CA SER A 414 3.77 -44.79 -0.17
C SER A 414 3.19 -45.96 -0.96
N LYS A 415 3.84 -47.14 -0.93
CA LYS A 415 3.31 -48.34 -1.59
C LYS A 415 1.92 -48.75 -1.11
N ASN A 416 1.59 -48.44 0.14
CA ASN A 416 0.29 -48.75 0.74
C ASN A 416 -0.74 -47.63 0.54
N SER A 417 -0.35 -46.50 -0.06
CA SER A 417 -1.22 -45.36 -0.32
C SER A 417 -1.62 -45.30 -1.79
N SER A 418 -2.89 -44.97 -2.04
CA SER A 418 -3.38 -44.63 -3.38
C SER A 418 -3.05 -43.18 -3.79
N LYS A 419 -2.63 -42.33 -2.84
CA LYS A 419 -2.41 -40.90 -3.04
C LYS A 419 -0.92 -40.55 -3.11
N PRO A 420 -0.45 -39.84 -4.15
CA PRO A 420 0.91 -39.29 -4.16
C PRO A 420 1.05 -38.11 -3.21
N PHE A 421 2.24 -37.96 -2.65
CA PHE A 421 2.55 -36.86 -1.74
C PHE A 421 3.65 -35.93 -2.26
N LEU A 422 4.58 -36.44 -3.08
CA LEU A 422 5.70 -35.67 -3.62
C LEU A 422 5.58 -35.62 -5.15
N LEU A 423 5.69 -34.40 -5.69
CA LEU A 423 5.79 -34.13 -7.12
C LEU A 423 7.18 -33.56 -7.40
N VAL A 424 7.92 -34.19 -8.32
CA VAL A 424 9.16 -33.67 -8.90
C VAL A 424 8.83 -33.19 -10.30
N ASN A 425 8.99 -31.90 -10.57
CA ASN A 425 8.74 -31.31 -11.88
C ASN A 425 10.03 -30.67 -12.44
N ILE A 426 10.52 -31.19 -13.57
CA ILE A 426 11.87 -30.99 -14.09
C ILE A 426 11.91 -31.11 -15.62
N GLY A 427 13.02 -30.73 -16.26
CA GLY A 427 13.14 -30.74 -17.73
C GLY A 427 13.25 -32.13 -18.37
N ASP A 428 13.99 -33.07 -17.75
CA ASP A 428 14.24 -34.44 -18.24
C ASP A 428 14.09 -35.44 -17.10
N ASN A 429 13.19 -36.42 -17.24
CA ASN A 429 12.89 -37.42 -16.20
C ASN A 429 13.77 -38.68 -16.22
N LYS A 430 14.65 -38.87 -17.23
CA LYS A 430 15.42 -40.13 -17.36
C LYS A 430 16.49 -40.28 -16.29
N GLU A 431 17.31 -39.25 -16.08
CA GLU A 431 18.35 -39.25 -15.04
C GLU A 431 17.72 -39.36 -13.64
N TRP A 432 16.58 -38.71 -13.45
CA TRP A 432 15.84 -38.73 -12.19
C TRP A 432 15.25 -40.07 -11.82
N ALA A 433 14.77 -40.85 -12.81
CA ALA A 433 14.31 -42.21 -12.55
C ALA A 433 15.42 -43.09 -11.98
N ASN A 434 16.65 -42.97 -12.52
CA ASN A 434 17.80 -43.73 -12.03
C ASN A 434 18.27 -43.25 -10.64
N PHE A 435 18.24 -41.94 -10.39
CA PHE A 435 18.58 -41.38 -9.08
C PHE A 435 17.61 -41.83 -7.99
N ILE A 436 16.30 -41.79 -8.28
CA ILE A 436 15.25 -42.25 -7.36
C ILE A 436 15.41 -43.75 -7.06
N ASP A 437 15.70 -44.57 -8.07
CA ASP A 437 15.98 -46.00 -7.88
C ASP A 437 17.22 -46.21 -7.00
N GLY A 438 18.30 -45.44 -7.24
CA GLY A 438 19.53 -45.44 -6.43
C GLY A 438 19.34 -45.02 -4.97
N LEU A 439 18.24 -44.32 -4.64
CA LEU A 439 17.84 -43.98 -3.27
C LEU A 439 17.07 -45.12 -2.57
N GLY A 440 16.79 -46.23 -3.26
CA GLY A 440 16.00 -47.36 -2.77
C GLY A 440 14.49 -47.17 -2.90
N ILE A 441 14.04 -46.25 -3.76
CA ILE A 441 12.62 -46.04 -4.06
C ILE A 441 12.29 -46.80 -5.36
N SER A 442 11.39 -47.79 -5.28
CA SER A 442 11.09 -48.63 -6.46
C SER A 442 10.27 -47.87 -7.51
N ILE A 443 10.45 -48.22 -8.78
CA ILE A 443 9.65 -47.68 -9.87
C ILE A 443 8.28 -48.39 -9.93
N GLY A 444 7.21 -47.61 -9.81
CA GLY A 444 5.81 -48.07 -9.89
C GLY A 444 5.24 -47.98 -11.31
N GLN A 445 3.92 -48.21 -11.44
CA GLN A 445 3.21 -48.11 -12.72
C GLN A 445 3.15 -46.66 -13.23
N GLU A 446 3.12 -46.49 -14.55
CA GLU A 446 2.90 -45.18 -15.18
C GLU A 446 1.47 -44.69 -14.93
N LEU A 447 1.33 -43.39 -14.62
CA LEU A 447 0.04 -42.75 -14.40
C LEU A 447 -0.38 -41.97 -15.65
N SER A 448 -1.69 -41.88 -15.90
CA SER A 448 -2.23 -41.22 -17.08
C SER A 448 -2.26 -39.69 -16.98
N ASN A 449 -2.42 -39.15 -15.78
CA ASN A 449 -2.67 -37.72 -15.55
C ASN A 449 -1.54 -37.10 -14.73
N GLY A 450 -1.07 -35.91 -15.15
CA GLY A 450 -0.14 -35.09 -14.36
C GLY A 450 -0.82 -34.42 -13.17
N TYR A 451 0.00 -33.92 -12.25
CA TYR A 451 -0.45 -33.27 -11.01
C TYR A 451 -0.09 -31.79 -10.93
N PHE A 452 0.82 -31.32 -11.78
CA PHE A 452 1.30 -29.94 -11.72
C PHE A 452 0.21 -28.90 -12.05
N ASP A 453 -0.54 -29.10 -13.13
CA ASP A 453 -1.58 -28.14 -13.57
C ASP A 453 -2.68 -27.95 -12.52
N ASN A 454 -2.95 -29.00 -11.74
CA ASN A 454 -3.98 -29.05 -10.70
C ASN A 454 -3.38 -28.94 -9.29
N ILE A 455 -2.16 -28.42 -9.15
CA ILE A 455 -1.47 -28.34 -7.84
C ILE A 455 -2.24 -27.45 -6.85
N ASN A 456 -3.03 -26.51 -7.34
CA ASN A 456 -3.77 -25.53 -6.54
C ASN A 456 -5.16 -25.99 -6.13
N ASP A 457 -5.62 -27.12 -6.65
CA ASP A 457 -6.93 -27.66 -6.32
C ASP A 457 -7.02 -27.97 -4.82
N GLU A 458 -8.17 -27.66 -4.21
CA GLU A 458 -8.41 -27.88 -2.78
C GLU A 458 -8.18 -29.34 -2.36
N ASN A 459 -8.46 -30.28 -3.28
CA ASN A 459 -8.34 -31.72 -3.08
C ASN A 459 -7.02 -32.32 -3.60
N SER A 460 -6.08 -31.49 -4.06
CA SER A 460 -4.81 -32.00 -4.59
C SER A 460 -4.04 -32.75 -3.50
N PRO A 461 -3.61 -34.01 -3.75
CA PRO A 461 -3.00 -34.85 -2.73
C PRO A 461 -1.53 -34.48 -2.49
N ILE A 462 -0.90 -33.73 -3.38
CA ILE A 462 0.52 -33.39 -3.27
C ILE A 462 0.77 -32.52 -2.03
N ASN A 463 1.64 -32.98 -1.14
CA ASN A 463 2.10 -32.27 0.05
C ASN A 463 3.43 -31.55 -0.18
N ILE A 464 4.25 -32.04 -1.12
CA ILE A 464 5.58 -31.52 -1.42
C ILE A 464 5.74 -31.39 -2.92
N MET A 465 6.20 -30.22 -3.38
CA MET A 465 6.60 -29.99 -4.76
C MET A 465 8.07 -29.63 -4.80
N LEU A 466 8.88 -30.41 -5.52
CA LEU A 466 10.30 -30.18 -5.71
C LEU A 466 10.58 -29.73 -7.14
N GLY A 467 11.43 -28.71 -7.28
CA GLY A 467 11.62 -28.07 -8.56
C GLY A 467 12.79 -27.10 -8.71
N SER A 468 13.10 -26.73 -9.96
CA SER A 468 14.19 -25.82 -10.35
C SER A 468 13.77 -24.35 -10.47
N LYS A 469 14.71 -23.47 -10.84
CA LYS A 469 14.44 -22.05 -11.14
C LYS A 469 13.29 -21.80 -12.14
N VAL A 470 12.93 -22.78 -12.97
CA VAL A 470 11.76 -22.67 -13.87
C VAL A 470 10.44 -22.45 -13.11
N PHE A 471 10.39 -22.76 -11.80
CA PHE A 471 9.27 -22.43 -10.90
C PHE A 471 9.25 -20.96 -10.44
N SER A 472 9.91 -20.00 -11.06
CA SER A 472 9.55 -18.59 -10.82
C SER A 472 8.17 -18.25 -11.39
N GLU A 473 7.68 -19.06 -12.33
CA GLU A 473 6.55 -18.72 -13.18
C GLU A 473 5.64 -19.92 -13.43
N GLY A 474 4.37 -19.67 -13.80
CA GLY A 474 3.44 -20.73 -14.20
C GLY A 474 2.72 -21.47 -13.07
N TRP A 475 2.98 -21.16 -11.79
CA TRP A 475 2.19 -21.68 -10.67
C TRP A 475 1.78 -20.56 -9.71
N ASP A 476 0.65 -20.74 -9.05
CA ASP A 476 0.04 -19.75 -8.17
C ASP A 476 -0.85 -20.42 -7.12
N SER A 477 -0.35 -20.55 -5.89
CA SER A 477 -1.00 -21.39 -4.88
C SER A 477 -1.30 -20.67 -3.57
N ASN A 478 -2.56 -20.73 -3.15
CA ASN A 478 -2.93 -20.46 -1.76
C ASN A 478 -2.35 -21.53 -0.81
N ARG A 479 -1.90 -22.69 -1.32
CA ARG A 479 -1.54 -23.86 -0.52
C ARG A 479 -0.21 -23.76 0.21
N VAL A 480 0.70 -22.90 -0.24
CA VAL A 480 2.09 -22.90 0.25
C VAL A 480 2.17 -22.43 1.69
N ASN A 481 2.64 -23.28 2.60
CA ASN A 481 2.94 -22.88 3.97
C ASN A 481 4.43 -22.95 4.28
N GLU A 482 5.21 -23.53 3.38
CA GLU A 482 6.64 -23.68 3.57
C GLU A 482 7.40 -23.60 2.25
N ILE A 483 8.51 -22.85 2.24
CA ILE A 483 9.43 -22.75 1.10
C ILE A 483 10.85 -23.06 1.60
N LEU A 484 11.50 -24.00 0.91
CA LEU A 484 12.91 -24.32 1.12
C LEU A 484 13.71 -23.88 -0.11
N PHE A 485 14.62 -22.92 0.08
CA PHE A 485 15.58 -22.49 -0.92
C PHE A 485 16.91 -23.23 -0.72
N LEU A 486 17.14 -24.25 -1.54
CA LEU A 486 18.39 -25.03 -1.56
C LEU A 486 19.38 -24.37 -2.52
N ASN A 487 20.57 -24.00 -2.05
CA ASN A 487 21.67 -23.45 -2.87
C ASN A 487 21.31 -22.17 -3.67
N ILE A 488 20.40 -21.34 -3.14
CA ILE A 488 19.97 -20.08 -3.77
C ILE A 488 20.39 -18.90 -2.89
N GLY A 489 21.38 -18.11 -3.34
CA GLY A 489 21.96 -17.01 -2.55
C GLY A 489 22.83 -15.99 -3.32
N SER A 490 22.79 -15.94 -4.65
CA SER A 490 23.56 -14.93 -5.41
C SER A 490 22.77 -13.63 -5.65
N LYS A 491 23.45 -12.51 -5.92
CA LYS A 491 22.82 -11.22 -6.29
C LYS A 491 21.78 -11.34 -7.43
N ASN A 492 21.91 -12.36 -8.28
CA ASN A 492 20.98 -12.62 -9.39
C ASN A 492 19.68 -13.34 -8.96
N ALA A 493 19.55 -13.76 -7.70
CA ALA A 493 18.40 -14.49 -7.17
C ALA A 493 17.33 -13.58 -6.51
N ILE A 494 17.56 -12.27 -6.38
CA ILE A 494 16.65 -11.33 -5.70
C ILE A 494 15.23 -11.39 -6.28
N LYS A 495 15.13 -11.26 -7.61
CA LYS A 495 13.84 -11.31 -8.32
C LYS A 495 13.16 -12.67 -8.13
N TYR A 496 13.95 -13.74 -8.19
CA TYR A 496 13.48 -15.12 -8.07
C TYR A 496 12.87 -15.43 -6.69
N VAL A 497 13.63 -15.14 -5.64
CA VAL A 497 13.20 -15.32 -4.25
C VAL A 497 11.96 -14.49 -3.96
N THR A 498 11.95 -13.22 -4.39
CA THR A 498 10.80 -12.33 -4.20
C THR A 498 9.54 -12.89 -4.85
N GLN A 499 9.64 -13.36 -6.10
CA GLN A 499 8.47 -13.88 -6.82
C GLN A 499 7.95 -15.17 -6.17
N THR A 500 8.85 -16.07 -5.77
CA THR A 500 8.49 -17.34 -5.12
C THR A 500 7.78 -17.09 -3.79
N ILE A 501 8.35 -16.25 -2.93
CA ILE A 501 7.72 -15.82 -1.67
C ILE A 501 6.38 -15.14 -1.96
N GLY A 502 6.36 -14.17 -2.89
CA GLY A 502 5.16 -13.44 -3.27
C GLY A 502 4.01 -14.33 -3.81
N ARG A 503 4.32 -15.48 -4.41
CA ARG A 503 3.32 -16.49 -4.81
C ARG A 503 2.88 -17.34 -3.60
N GLY A 504 3.82 -17.71 -2.72
CA GLY A 504 3.53 -18.55 -1.56
C GLY A 504 2.78 -17.86 -0.41
N VAL A 505 2.92 -16.53 -0.28
CA VAL A 505 2.23 -15.76 0.77
C VAL A 505 0.72 -15.64 0.57
N ARG A 506 0.16 -16.13 -0.53
CA ARG A 506 -1.28 -15.96 -0.78
C ARG A 506 -2.10 -16.77 0.20
N ILE A 507 -3.25 -16.25 0.56
CA ILE A 507 -4.17 -16.93 1.47
C ILE A 507 -5.60 -16.59 1.10
N GLU A 508 -6.49 -17.55 1.34
CA GLU A 508 -7.93 -17.39 1.18
C GLU A 508 -8.65 -18.17 2.28
N PRO A 509 -8.76 -17.61 3.51
CA PRO A 509 -9.44 -18.29 4.62
C PRO A 509 -10.91 -18.58 4.32
N LYS A 510 -11.53 -17.74 3.49
CA LYS A 510 -12.88 -17.89 2.96
C LYS A 510 -12.86 -17.39 1.52
N LYS A 511 -13.63 -18.01 0.63
CA LYS A 511 -13.73 -17.62 -0.78
C LYS A 511 -13.93 -16.10 -0.94
N GLY A 512 -13.02 -15.45 -1.67
CA GLY A 512 -12.98 -14.01 -1.92
C GLY A 512 -12.32 -13.16 -0.84
N ASP A 513 -12.06 -13.72 0.35
CA ASP A 513 -11.40 -13.02 1.45
C ASP A 513 -9.91 -13.38 1.53
N LYS A 514 -9.06 -12.38 1.40
CA LYS A 514 -7.59 -12.53 1.39
C LYS A 514 -6.92 -12.09 2.70
N LYS A 515 -7.71 -11.75 3.73
CA LYS A 515 -7.19 -11.29 5.04
C LYS A 515 -7.12 -12.43 6.05
N ARG A 516 -6.05 -12.42 6.85
CA ARG A 516 -5.84 -13.32 7.98
C ARG A 516 -6.97 -13.22 9.01
N LYS A 517 -7.27 -14.34 9.68
CA LYS A 517 -8.29 -14.50 10.73
C LYS A 517 -7.71 -14.86 12.10
N GLY A 518 -6.38 -14.93 12.23
CA GLY A 518 -5.68 -15.18 13.49
C GLY A 518 -5.27 -16.64 13.71
N ASN A 519 -5.27 -17.48 12.67
CA ASN A 519 -4.90 -18.90 12.75
C ASN A 519 -3.40 -19.08 12.47
N ALA A 520 -2.56 -18.86 13.49
CA ALA A 520 -1.10 -18.70 13.36
C ALA A 520 -0.39 -19.74 12.45
N GLY A 521 -0.74 -21.03 12.50
CA GLY A 521 -0.07 -22.04 11.67
C GLY A 521 -0.40 -21.94 10.18
N ILE A 522 -1.68 -22.12 9.82
CA ILE A 522 -2.14 -22.13 8.42
C ILE A 522 -1.98 -20.75 7.73
N GLU A 523 -1.90 -19.68 8.52
CA GLU A 523 -1.71 -18.30 8.06
C GLU A 523 -0.26 -17.83 8.09
N THR A 524 0.71 -18.74 8.27
CA THR A 524 2.14 -18.45 8.21
C THR A 524 2.80 -19.19 7.03
N LEU A 525 3.71 -18.49 6.37
CA LEU A 525 4.66 -18.99 5.39
C LEU A 525 6.03 -19.08 6.06
N PHE A 526 6.46 -20.30 6.33
CA PHE A 526 7.80 -20.59 6.84
C PHE A 526 8.79 -20.65 5.69
N VAL A 527 9.91 -19.94 5.83
CA VAL A 527 10.97 -19.88 4.83
C VAL A 527 12.26 -20.39 5.46
N MET A 528 12.85 -21.40 4.84
CA MET A 528 14.18 -21.90 5.15
C MET A 528 15.06 -21.75 3.91
N ALA A 529 16.30 -21.32 4.08
CA ALA A 529 17.18 -21.04 2.96
C ALA A 529 18.63 -21.38 3.26
N SER A 530 19.37 -21.81 2.23
CA SER A 530 20.81 -22.00 2.34
C SER A 530 21.57 -20.72 2.62
N ASP A 531 21.05 -19.59 2.14
CA ASP A 531 21.53 -18.24 2.46
C ASP A 531 20.39 -17.43 3.11
N SER A 532 20.16 -17.68 4.41
CA SER A 532 19.12 -16.96 5.17
C SER A 532 19.41 -15.46 5.23
N ASN A 533 20.69 -15.06 5.25
CA ASN A 533 21.12 -13.67 5.22
C ASN A 533 20.75 -12.97 3.90
N GLY A 534 20.99 -13.60 2.75
CA GLY A 534 20.60 -13.08 1.45
C GLY A 534 19.08 -12.91 1.33
N VAL A 535 18.31 -13.91 1.74
CA VAL A 535 16.83 -13.81 1.78
C VAL A 535 16.38 -12.70 2.72
N ARG A 536 17.00 -12.58 3.90
CA ARG A 536 16.70 -11.51 4.87
C ARG A 536 17.01 -10.12 4.31
N GLN A 537 18.11 -9.95 3.58
CA GLN A 537 18.44 -8.68 2.92
C GLN A 537 17.39 -8.31 1.86
N ILE A 538 16.90 -9.29 1.10
CA ILE A 538 15.80 -9.09 0.14
C ILE A 538 14.53 -8.65 0.88
N LEU A 539 14.17 -9.35 1.96
CA LEU A 539 12.99 -9.01 2.77
C LEU A 539 13.11 -7.65 3.45
N LYS A 540 14.31 -7.29 3.94
CA LYS A 540 14.64 -5.95 4.44
C LYS A 540 14.55 -4.89 3.34
N GLY A 541 14.90 -5.22 2.10
CA GLY A 541 14.70 -4.34 0.94
C GLY A 541 13.25 -3.88 0.78
N PHE A 542 12.25 -4.70 1.12
CA PHE A 542 10.84 -4.26 1.15
C PHE A 542 10.51 -3.33 2.32
N LYS A 543 11.28 -3.39 3.42
CA LYS A 543 11.16 -2.49 4.59
C LYS A 543 11.78 -1.12 4.28
N VAL A 544 13.00 -1.11 3.76
CA VAL A 544 13.83 0.06 3.40
C VAL A 544 13.19 0.94 2.31
N MET A 545 12.13 0.45 1.68
CA MET A 545 11.41 1.15 0.61
C MET A 545 10.03 1.69 1.02
N GLN A 546 9.61 1.47 2.25
CA GLN A 546 8.92 2.56 2.95
C GLN A 546 9.96 3.67 3.08
N ASN A 547 9.52 4.92 3.08
CA ASN A 547 10.29 5.91 3.81
C ASN A 547 10.62 5.23 5.14
N ASP A 548 11.90 5.00 5.43
CA ASP A 548 12.38 4.40 6.68
C ASP A 548 12.04 5.40 7.78
N THR A 549 10.75 5.62 8.00
CA THR A 549 10.22 6.54 8.97
C THR A 549 10.30 5.80 10.27
N LYS A 550 11.46 5.91 10.89
CA LYS A 550 11.72 5.39 12.22
C LYS A 550 10.83 6.19 13.16
N ALA A 551 10.08 5.50 14.01
CA ALA A 551 9.19 6.15 14.96
C ALA A 551 10.00 7.03 15.92
N LEU A 552 9.53 8.25 16.12
CA LEU A 552 9.95 9.08 17.24
C LEU A 552 8.96 8.84 18.38
N VAL A 553 9.47 8.62 19.58
CA VAL A 553 8.67 8.17 20.73
C VAL A 553 8.85 9.11 21.91
N GLY A 554 7.85 9.15 22.78
CA GLY A 554 7.92 9.87 24.05
C GLY A 554 7.02 11.09 24.15
N PHE A 555 6.27 11.45 23.11
CA PHE A 555 5.26 12.52 23.16
C PHE A 555 4.19 12.21 24.21
N LYS A 556 3.73 13.24 24.94
CA LYS A 556 2.71 13.10 25.99
C LYS A 556 1.64 14.18 25.85
N LYS A 557 0.37 13.78 25.93
CA LYS A 557 -0.74 14.73 26.14
C LYS A 557 -0.49 15.52 27.44
N THR A 558 -0.79 16.81 27.42
CA THR A 558 -0.72 17.67 28.60
C THR A 558 -2.10 17.80 29.24
N ASN A 559 -2.12 18.14 30.53
CA ASN A 559 -3.34 18.53 31.25
C ASN A 559 -3.51 20.07 31.29
N ALA A 560 -2.99 20.78 30.28
CA ALA A 560 -2.93 22.23 30.27
C ALA A 560 -4.30 22.91 30.27
N TYR A 561 -5.29 22.30 29.64
CA TYR A 561 -6.67 22.78 29.59
C TYR A 561 -7.60 21.61 29.85
N LYS A 562 -8.48 21.74 30.86
CA LYS A 562 -9.42 20.67 31.22
C LYS A 562 -10.59 20.64 30.24
N GLU A 563 -10.83 19.46 29.67
CA GLU A 563 -11.96 19.18 28.77
C GLU A 563 -12.00 20.12 27.54
N PRO A 564 -10.96 20.12 26.67
CA PRO A 564 -10.99 20.93 25.46
C PRO A 564 -12.14 20.49 24.56
N LYS A 565 -12.92 21.45 24.05
CA LYS A 565 -14.13 21.18 23.25
C LYS A 565 -13.93 21.51 21.78
N ILE A 566 -14.60 20.77 20.91
CA ILE A 566 -14.60 21.00 19.45
C ILE A 566 -16.03 21.03 18.89
N PRO A 567 -16.26 21.77 17.80
CA PRO A 567 -17.56 21.82 17.14
C PRO A 567 -17.91 20.48 16.49
N VAL A 568 -19.19 20.11 16.58
CA VAL A 568 -19.79 18.94 15.91
C VAL A 568 -20.84 19.44 14.94
N TYR A 569 -20.91 18.81 13.76
CA TYR A 569 -21.76 19.28 12.67
C TYR A 569 -22.82 18.25 12.27
N ALA A 570 -24.05 18.72 12.11
CA ALA A 570 -25.16 17.94 11.59
C ALA A 570 -25.56 18.40 10.19
N ASN A 571 -26.24 17.51 9.46
CA ASN A 571 -26.87 17.85 8.19
C ASN A 571 -28.21 18.56 8.45
N LEU A 572 -28.42 19.71 7.81
CA LEU A 572 -29.72 20.34 7.67
C LEU A 572 -30.61 19.55 6.70
N ASN A 573 -31.92 19.63 6.89
CA ASN A 573 -32.88 19.06 5.94
C ASN A 573 -33.09 19.94 4.69
N THR A 574 -32.41 21.09 4.61
CA THR A 574 -32.40 21.96 3.43
C THR A 574 -31.33 21.50 2.43
N ARG A 575 -31.74 21.40 1.15
CA ARG A 575 -30.83 21.14 0.03
C ARG A 575 -29.86 22.30 -0.17
N VAL A 576 -28.69 21.99 -0.69
CA VAL A 576 -27.75 23.03 -1.12
C VAL A 576 -28.26 23.66 -2.43
N ARG A 577 -28.20 24.99 -2.50
CA ARG A 577 -28.48 25.74 -3.73
C ARG A 577 -27.22 25.84 -4.57
N LEU A 578 -27.35 25.57 -5.86
CA LEU A 578 -26.26 25.68 -6.82
C LEU A 578 -26.01 27.14 -7.18
N LYS A 579 -24.74 27.55 -7.18
CA LYS A 579 -24.36 28.90 -7.60
C LYS A 579 -23.96 28.91 -9.07
N LEU A 580 -24.89 29.32 -9.93
CA LEU A 580 -24.67 29.37 -11.38
C LEU A 580 -24.68 30.81 -11.90
N SER A 581 -23.94 31.04 -12.99
CA SER A 581 -24.07 32.26 -13.79
C SER A 581 -25.34 32.17 -14.66
N ASN A 582 -25.84 33.31 -15.13
CA ASN A 582 -26.99 33.31 -16.05
C ASN A 582 -26.70 32.55 -17.35
N SER A 583 -25.45 32.61 -17.83
CA SER A 583 -25.04 31.89 -19.06
C SER A 583 -25.07 30.38 -18.85
N ASP A 584 -24.54 29.92 -17.71
CA ASP A 584 -24.51 28.50 -17.35
C ASP A 584 -25.92 27.93 -17.14
N LEU A 585 -26.80 28.69 -16.48
CA LEU A 585 -28.18 28.31 -16.23
C LEU A 585 -28.97 28.22 -17.56
N ASN A 586 -28.77 29.18 -18.47
CA ASN A 586 -29.39 29.13 -19.80
C ASN A 586 -28.89 27.93 -20.63
N ASN A 587 -27.59 27.62 -20.56
CA ASN A 587 -27.02 26.46 -21.24
C ASN A 587 -27.58 25.14 -20.67
N LEU A 588 -27.76 25.05 -19.35
CA LEU A 588 -28.40 23.92 -18.69
C LEU A 588 -29.84 23.71 -19.15
N HIS A 589 -30.65 24.76 -19.18
CA HIS A 589 -32.03 24.67 -19.67
C HIS A 589 -32.07 24.23 -21.13
N LYS A 590 -31.21 24.80 -21.98
CA LYS A 590 -31.10 24.40 -23.38
C LYS A 590 -30.74 22.92 -23.52
N TYR A 591 -29.71 22.49 -22.81
CA TYR A 591 -29.27 21.09 -22.81
C TYR A 591 -30.38 20.15 -22.35
N MET A 592 -31.09 20.48 -21.25
CA MET A 592 -32.17 19.63 -20.76
C MET A 592 -33.38 19.58 -21.70
N ASN A 593 -33.65 20.64 -22.45
CA ASN A 593 -34.73 20.67 -23.43
C ASN A 593 -34.39 19.93 -24.74
N ASP A 594 -33.11 19.69 -25.01
CA ASP A 594 -32.64 18.94 -26.19
C ASP A 594 -32.76 17.40 -26.02
N PHE A 595 -33.14 16.91 -24.84
CA PHE A 595 -33.30 15.46 -24.55
C PHE A 595 -34.65 15.13 -23.88
N ASP A 596 -35.21 13.96 -24.22
CA ASP A 596 -36.38 13.38 -23.56
C ASP A 596 -36.09 13.01 -22.10
N ASP A 597 -37.11 13.07 -21.24
CA ASP A 597 -36.99 12.80 -19.79
C ASP A 597 -36.45 11.39 -19.51
N ASP A 598 -36.89 10.39 -20.29
CA ASP A 598 -36.44 9.00 -20.17
C ASP A 598 -34.94 8.86 -20.48
N VAL A 599 -34.42 9.67 -21.42
CA VAL A 599 -33.00 9.67 -21.81
C VAL A 599 -32.16 10.36 -20.74
N LEU A 600 -32.64 11.48 -20.19
CA LEU A 600 -32.00 12.17 -19.07
C LEU A 600 -31.99 11.31 -17.80
N TYR A 601 -33.05 10.53 -17.58
CA TYR A 601 -33.18 9.64 -16.42
C TYR A 601 -32.24 8.43 -16.47
N PHE A 602 -31.99 7.88 -17.66
CA PHE A 602 -31.03 6.77 -17.86
C PHE A 602 -29.56 7.22 -17.92
N TYR A 603 -29.30 8.52 -18.13
CA TYR A 603 -27.97 9.09 -18.11
C TYR A 603 -27.51 9.32 -16.66
N ASP A 604 -26.28 8.90 -16.31
CA ASP A 604 -25.60 9.23 -15.03
C ASP A 604 -26.21 8.69 -13.71
N ASP A 605 -26.88 7.54 -13.72
CA ASP A 605 -27.29 6.82 -12.49
C ASP A 605 -28.29 7.62 -11.61
N LEU A 606 -29.07 8.52 -12.24
CA LEU A 606 -30.13 9.34 -11.63
C LEU A 606 -31.40 8.54 -11.25
N CYS A 607 -31.27 7.22 -11.12
CA CYS A 607 -32.32 6.20 -11.03
C CYS A 607 -33.10 6.17 -9.70
N ASP A 608 -33.26 7.31 -9.01
CA ASP A 608 -34.10 7.42 -7.81
C ASP A 608 -35.21 8.47 -7.97
N LYS A 609 -36.20 8.44 -7.05
CA LYS A 609 -37.33 9.38 -7.06
C LYS A 609 -36.90 10.84 -6.95
N LEU A 610 -35.69 11.09 -6.44
CA LEU A 610 -35.13 12.43 -6.30
C LEU A 610 -34.58 12.94 -7.65
N GLY A 611 -34.01 12.05 -8.48
CA GLY A 611 -33.54 12.37 -9.83
C GLY A 611 -34.64 12.91 -10.75
N LEU A 612 -35.79 12.21 -10.84
CA LEU A 612 -36.94 12.68 -11.62
C LEU A 612 -37.44 14.05 -11.16
N LYS A 613 -37.56 14.23 -9.85
CA LYS A 613 -38.01 15.50 -9.26
C LYS A 613 -37.04 16.65 -9.56
N ILE A 614 -35.73 16.39 -9.61
CA ILE A 614 -34.72 17.39 -9.96
C ILE A 614 -34.81 17.72 -11.46
N ILE A 615 -35.03 16.73 -12.33
CA ILE A 615 -35.21 16.98 -13.77
C ILE A 615 -36.41 17.92 -13.99
N ASP A 616 -37.55 17.63 -13.36
CA ASP A 616 -38.75 18.48 -13.42
C ASP A 616 -38.50 19.89 -12.87
N GLU A 617 -37.80 20.01 -11.73
CA GLU A 617 -37.50 21.30 -11.10
C GLU A 617 -36.52 22.15 -11.93
N ILE A 618 -35.61 21.53 -12.70
CA ILE A 618 -34.69 22.27 -13.57
C ILE A 618 -35.34 22.62 -14.92
N LYS A 619 -36.20 21.78 -15.50
CA LYS A 619 -36.93 22.13 -16.74
C LYS A 619 -37.94 23.26 -16.53
N ASP A 620 -38.51 23.33 -15.33
CA ASP A 620 -39.46 24.38 -14.96
C ASP A 620 -38.74 25.68 -14.55
N GLU A 621 -38.54 26.59 -15.51
CA GLU A 621 -37.90 27.90 -15.29
C GLU A 621 -38.59 28.76 -14.21
N SER A 622 -39.83 28.43 -13.81
CA SER A 622 -40.53 29.11 -12.71
C SER A 622 -40.09 28.61 -11.31
N LYS A 623 -39.40 27.47 -11.22
CA LYS A 623 -38.92 26.82 -9.98
C LYS A 623 -37.42 27.05 -9.71
N ASN A 624 -36.95 28.28 -9.88
CA ASN A 624 -35.55 28.69 -9.68
C ASN A 624 -35.02 28.62 -8.22
N GLU A 625 -35.71 27.95 -7.29
CA GLU A 625 -35.30 27.84 -5.88
C GLU A 625 -34.05 26.96 -5.66
N LEU A 626 -33.71 26.12 -6.65
CA LEU A 626 -32.50 25.28 -6.67
C LEU A 626 -31.23 26.08 -6.93
N PHE A 627 -31.34 27.29 -7.49
CA PHE A 627 -30.23 28.09 -7.96
C PHE A 627 -30.11 29.41 -7.19
N GLU A 628 -28.88 29.82 -6.90
CA GLU A 628 -28.54 31.14 -6.36
C GLU A 628 -27.63 31.85 -7.37
N ARG A 629 -27.87 33.15 -7.64
CA ARG A 629 -27.04 33.91 -8.60
C ARG A 629 -25.60 33.98 -8.08
N GLY A 630 -24.65 33.52 -8.87
CA GLY A 630 -23.23 33.48 -8.49
C GLY A 630 -22.27 33.78 -9.65
N VAL A 631 -21.04 34.16 -9.30
CA VAL A 631 -19.93 34.31 -10.24
C VAL A 631 -19.32 32.93 -10.47
N SER A 632 -19.86 32.17 -11.42
CA SER A 632 -19.24 30.92 -11.87
C SER A 632 -18.09 31.24 -12.83
N VAL A 633 -16.94 30.59 -12.61
CA VAL A 633 -15.85 30.54 -13.58
C VAL A 633 -16.03 29.26 -14.38
N ASN A 634 -16.79 29.32 -15.47
CA ASN A 634 -16.92 28.26 -16.48
C ASN A 634 -17.40 26.88 -15.96
N TYR A 635 -18.47 26.82 -15.17
CA TYR A 635 -19.01 25.56 -14.63
C TYR A 635 -19.56 24.62 -15.73
N PHE A 636 -20.05 25.15 -16.85
CA PHE A 636 -20.56 24.38 -18.01
C PHE A 636 -19.63 24.45 -19.23
N GLN A 637 -18.52 23.72 -19.21
CA GLN A 637 -17.75 23.44 -20.42
C GLN A 637 -18.08 22.08 -21.06
N ASN A 638 -18.80 21.20 -20.36
CA ASN A 638 -19.07 19.84 -20.81
C ASN A 638 -20.43 19.33 -20.28
N ASP A 639 -21.48 19.42 -21.11
CA ASP A 639 -22.89 19.42 -20.66
C ASP A 639 -23.36 18.14 -19.92
N LYS A 640 -22.73 16.99 -20.21
CA LYS A 640 -23.06 15.70 -19.57
C LYS A 640 -22.56 15.58 -18.13
N VAL A 641 -21.32 15.99 -17.87
CA VAL A 641 -20.68 15.93 -16.54
C VAL A 641 -21.37 16.88 -15.56
N SER A 642 -21.95 17.96 -16.08
CA SER A 642 -22.63 18.98 -15.29
C SER A 642 -23.91 18.45 -14.61
N LEU A 643 -24.70 17.58 -15.24
CA LEU A 643 -25.95 17.06 -14.65
C LEU A 643 -25.72 16.16 -13.42
N LYS A 644 -24.78 15.22 -13.50
CA LYS A 644 -24.42 14.38 -12.36
C LYS A 644 -23.90 15.20 -11.18
N LYS A 645 -23.05 16.20 -11.45
CA LYS A 645 -22.53 17.13 -10.44
C LYS A 645 -23.66 17.92 -9.79
N ILE A 646 -24.58 18.48 -10.59
CA ILE A 646 -25.78 19.18 -10.12
C ILE A 646 -26.61 18.28 -9.20
N TYR A 647 -26.86 17.03 -9.62
CA TYR A 647 -27.59 16.07 -8.81
C TYR A 647 -26.87 15.74 -7.49
N GLN A 648 -25.56 15.47 -7.51
CA GLN A 648 -24.77 15.21 -6.30
C GLN A 648 -24.75 16.42 -5.35
N THR A 649 -24.61 17.64 -5.88
CA THR A 649 -24.66 18.87 -5.10
C THR A 649 -26.04 19.10 -4.48
N ILE A 650 -27.13 18.97 -5.24
CA ILE A 650 -28.50 19.15 -4.73
C ILE A 650 -28.85 18.07 -3.70
N LYS A 651 -28.33 16.84 -3.88
CA LYS A 651 -28.44 15.74 -2.92
C LYS A 651 -27.66 16.01 -1.64
N SER A 652 -26.58 16.79 -1.72
CA SER A 652 -25.83 17.20 -0.55
C SER A 652 -26.68 18.07 0.37
N LYS A 653 -26.48 17.90 1.67
CA LYS A 653 -27.22 18.63 2.70
C LYS A 653 -26.37 19.75 3.25
N ALA A 654 -26.97 20.91 3.46
CA ALA A 654 -26.30 22.01 4.13
C ALA A 654 -25.83 21.59 5.54
N LYS A 655 -24.72 22.14 6.02
CA LYS A 655 -24.17 21.82 7.35
C LYS A 655 -24.59 22.88 8.36
N LYS A 656 -24.91 22.45 9.58
CA LYS A 656 -25.09 23.33 10.75
C LYS A 656 -24.28 22.84 11.93
N LEU A 657 -24.01 23.75 12.87
CA LEU A 657 -23.52 23.35 14.19
C LEU A 657 -24.59 22.53 14.91
N GLU A 658 -24.22 21.34 15.36
CA GLU A 658 -25.05 20.47 16.22
C GLU A 658 -24.78 20.75 17.70
N GLY A 659 -23.53 21.04 18.04
CA GLY A 659 -23.10 21.37 19.39
C GLY A 659 -21.59 21.29 19.54
N PHE A 660 -21.13 21.13 20.78
CA PHE A 660 -19.73 20.94 21.11
C PHE A 660 -19.55 19.65 21.88
N LYS A 661 -18.48 18.92 21.59
CA LYS A 661 -18.06 17.74 22.36
C LYS A 661 -16.66 17.93 22.91
N VAL A 662 -16.37 17.29 24.03
CA VAL A 662 -15.00 17.20 24.56
C VAL A 662 -14.18 16.33 23.62
N ILE A 663 -12.94 16.75 23.34
CA ILE A 663 -11.99 15.99 22.53
C ILE A 663 -11.63 14.71 23.26
N ASP A 664 -11.70 13.60 22.53
CA ASP A 664 -11.25 12.30 22.99
C ASP A 664 -9.95 11.95 22.24
N ASP A 665 -10.11 11.68 20.95
CA ASP A 665 -9.04 11.22 20.06
C ASP A 665 -9.02 11.97 18.72
N GLU A 666 -9.62 13.15 18.60
CA GLU A 666 -9.64 13.89 17.32
C GLU A 666 -8.29 14.49 16.93
N ILE A 667 -7.37 14.68 17.88
CA ILE A 667 -5.99 15.09 17.64
C ILE A 667 -5.10 13.87 17.84
N LYS A 668 -4.59 13.29 16.75
CA LYS A 668 -3.90 11.98 16.74
C LYS A 668 -2.45 12.04 16.30
N HIS A 669 -2.09 13.06 15.52
CA HIS A 669 -0.79 13.14 14.85
C HIS A 669 0.42 13.03 15.80
N PHE A 670 0.27 13.43 17.06
CA PHE A 670 1.36 13.32 18.05
C PHE A 670 1.75 11.87 18.40
N ASN A 671 0.89 10.89 18.12
CA ASN A 671 1.19 9.46 18.24
C ASN A 671 1.86 8.87 16.99
N GLU A 672 1.92 9.63 15.90
CA GLU A 672 2.32 9.16 14.57
C GLU A 672 3.62 9.82 14.08
N PHE A 673 4.40 10.44 14.98
CA PHE A 673 5.70 11.01 14.66
C PHE A 673 6.72 9.96 14.21
N SER A 674 7.38 10.23 13.10
CA SER A 674 8.26 9.32 12.40
C SER A 674 9.19 10.09 11.45
N THR A 675 10.37 9.54 11.15
CA THR A 675 11.40 10.27 10.41
C THR A 675 12.29 9.41 9.53
N THR A 676 12.65 9.93 8.36
CA THR A 676 13.61 9.31 7.42
C THR A 676 15.08 9.50 7.80
N LEU A 677 15.36 10.21 8.90
CA LEU A 677 16.71 10.46 9.39
C LEU A 677 17.44 9.16 9.82
N SER A 678 18.75 9.27 10.02
CA SER A 678 19.60 8.14 10.43
C SER A 678 19.16 7.53 11.78
N GLU A 679 19.52 6.28 12.06
CA GLU A 679 19.23 5.68 13.39
C GLU A 679 19.91 6.46 14.53
N GLU A 680 21.07 7.06 14.26
CA GLU A 680 21.77 7.89 15.23
C GLU A 680 20.98 9.17 15.53
N SER A 681 20.44 9.82 14.49
CA SER A 681 19.57 10.99 14.61
C SER A 681 18.31 10.67 15.42
N VAL A 682 17.66 9.52 15.14
CA VAL A 682 16.48 9.06 15.90
C VAL A 682 16.80 8.86 17.37
N LYS A 683 17.91 8.19 17.68
CA LYS A 683 18.35 8.00 19.08
C LYS A 683 18.62 9.36 19.75
N ASN A 684 19.23 10.30 19.03
CA ASN A 684 19.50 11.65 19.55
C ASN A 684 18.22 12.43 19.83
N ILE A 685 17.26 12.42 18.90
CA ILE A 685 15.99 13.13 19.03
C ILE A 685 15.17 12.50 20.16
N ASN A 686 15.03 11.17 20.22
CA ASN A 686 14.31 10.49 21.29
C ASN A 686 14.94 10.74 22.68
N ALA A 687 16.26 10.80 22.77
CA ALA A 687 16.96 11.17 24.00
C ALA A 687 16.62 12.61 24.43
N LYS A 688 16.64 13.56 23.49
CA LYS A 688 16.29 14.97 23.74
C LYS A 688 14.82 15.16 24.11
N ILE A 689 13.90 14.42 23.47
CA ILE A 689 12.48 14.37 23.86
C ILE A 689 12.35 13.95 25.32
N LYS A 690 13.02 12.85 25.70
CA LYS A 690 13.00 12.34 27.09
C LYS A 690 13.56 13.38 28.07
N GLU A 691 14.66 14.04 27.73
CA GLU A 691 15.31 15.04 28.57
C GLU A 691 14.45 16.30 28.77
N VAL A 692 13.93 16.87 27.68
CA VAL A 692 13.06 18.05 27.73
C VAL A 692 11.79 17.77 28.54
N LEU A 693 11.21 16.56 28.44
CA LEU A 693 10.04 16.19 29.21
C LEU A 693 10.31 16.04 30.72
N LYS A 694 11.56 15.75 31.15
CA LYS A 694 11.91 15.79 32.59
C LYS A 694 11.70 17.20 33.17
N SER A 695 11.91 18.26 32.38
CA SER A 695 11.70 19.65 32.82
C SER A 695 10.24 19.97 33.09
N VAL A 696 9.32 19.32 32.37
CA VAL A 696 7.87 19.46 32.55
C VAL A 696 7.44 18.77 33.85
N SER A 697 7.93 17.55 34.09
CA SER A 697 7.67 16.80 35.33
C SER A 697 8.16 17.53 36.58
N LYS A 698 9.36 18.16 36.55
CA LYS A 698 9.90 18.93 37.68
C LYS A 698 9.03 20.12 38.07
N LYS A 699 8.42 20.82 37.10
CA LYS A 699 7.52 21.96 37.37
C LYS A 699 6.12 21.54 37.81
N ALA A 700 5.70 20.31 37.51
CA ALA A 700 4.38 19.80 37.82
C ALA A 700 4.23 19.35 39.29
N TYR A 701 5.33 19.11 40.00
CA TYR A 701 5.33 18.70 41.40
C TYR A 701 6.01 19.74 42.29
N SER A 702 5.40 20.06 43.41
CA SER A 702 6.06 20.82 44.49
C SER A 702 7.15 19.99 45.16
N ASP A 703 8.08 20.67 45.85
CA ASP A 703 9.16 20.01 46.60
C ASP A 703 8.66 19.03 47.67
N ASP A 704 7.42 19.20 48.13
CA ASP A 704 6.78 18.35 49.12
C ASP A 704 6.05 17.16 48.48
N GLU A 705 5.45 17.31 47.30
CA GLU A 705 4.86 16.19 46.53
C GLU A 705 5.93 15.23 46.00
N LEU A 706 7.10 15.74 45.60
CA LEU A 706 8.24 14.90 45.22
C LEU A 706 8.75 14.07 46.40
N LYS A 707 8.79 14.64 47.61
CA LYS A 707 9.11 13.89 48.84
C LYS A 707 8.04 12.85 49.15
N GLU A 708 6.77 13.16 48.93
CA GLU A 708 5.67 12.22 49.17
C GLU A 708 5.70 11.03 48.20
N LYS A 709 5.96 11.27 46.91
CA LYS A 709 6.15 10.21 45.90
C LYS A 709 7.36 9.33 46.18
N PHE A 710 8.46 9.93 46.65
CA PHE A 710 9.62 9.17 47.13
C PHE A 710 9.27 8.30 48.35
N ASN A 711 8.55 8.86 49.34
CA ASN A 711 8.10 8.11 50.52
C ASN A 711 7.12 6.98 50.16
N LYS A 712 6.36 7.12 49.07
CA LYS A 712 5.48 6.09 48.51
C LYS A 712 6.22 5.06 47.63
N GLY A 713 7.51 5.25 47.38
CA GLY A 713 8.35 4.37 46.54
C GLY A 713 8.08 4.48 45.04
N GLU A 714 7.41 5.55 44.58
CA GLU A 714 7.09 5.77 43.16
C GLU A 714 8.30 6.29 42.35
N ILE A 715 9.30 6.86 43.03
CA ILE A 715 10.56 7.38 42.46
C ILE A 715 11.70 7.02 43.43
N ASP A 716 12.92 6.83 42.92
CA ASP A 716 14.09 6.50 43.75
C ASP A 716 14.89 7.74 44.20
N LEU A 717 15.91 7.52 45.03
CA LEU A 717 16.72 8.59 45.63
C LEU A 717 17.54 9.34 44.56
N ASP A 718 17.98 8.63 43.52
CA ASP A 718 18.77 9.20 42.42
C ASP A 718 17.88 10.05 41.50
N GLU A 719 16.68 9.58 41.18
CA GLU A 719 15.66 10.27 40.39
C GLU A 719 15.14 11.54 41.11
N LEU A 720 14.98 11.47 42.44
CA LEU A 720 14.63 12.62 43.28
C LEU A 720 15.76 13.68 43.30
N MET A 721 17.02 13.26 43.44
CA MET A 721 18.18 14.16 43.44
C MET A 721 18.40 14.82 42.06
N GLU A 722 18.22 14.06 40.97
CA GLU A 722 18.34 14.55 39.59
C GLU A 722 17.27 15.61 39.27
N LEU A 723 16.03 15.39 39.73
CA LEU A 723 14.93 16.34 39.60
C LEU A 723 15.11 17.60 40.48
N LYS A 724 15.77 17.54 41.64
CA LYS A 724 15.99 18.72 42.49
C LYS A 724 17.17 19.58 42.06
N ASN A 725 18.33 18.98 41.76
CA ASN A 725 19.60 19.71 41.65
C ASN A 725 19.95 20.24 40.25
N THR A 726 19.24 19.81 39.20
CA THR A 726 19.61 20.15 37.81
C THR A 726 18.68 21.20 37.21
N LYS A 727 19.25 22.23 36.56
CA LYS A 727 18.48 23.18 35.73
C LYS A 727 18.18 22.49 34.40
N ILE A 728 17.08 21.76 34.33
CA ILE A 728 16.72 20.97 33.15
C ILE A 728 16.27 21.91 32.02
N PRO A 729 16.87 21.83 30.82
CA PRO A 729 16.49 22.66 29.68
C PRO A 729 15.07 22.30 29.21
N ASN A 730 14.26 23.32 28.94
CA ASN A 730 12.92 23.19 28.36
C ASN A 730 12.91 23.29 26.84
N GLU A 731 14.08 23.41 26.22
CA GLU A 731 14.29 23.40 24.77
C GLU A 731 15.71 22.89 24.49
N LEU A 732 15.84 22.01 23.50
CA LEU A 732 17.12 21.47 23.04
C LEU A 732 17.14 21.40 21.52
N ALA A 733 18.27 21.76 20.91
CA ALA A 733 18.51 21.50 19.49
C ALA A 733 19.05 20.07 19.30
N SER A 734 18.55 19.33 18.31
CA SER A 734 19.05 18.02 17.86
C SER A 734 20.42 18.13 17.19
N LYS A 735 21.04 17.00 16.82
CA LYS A 735 22.26 17.02 15.96
C LYS A 735 21.97 17.52 14.54
N ASP A 736 20.72 17.39 14.09
CA ASP A 736 20.26 17.72 12.74
C ASP A 736 19.44 19.03 12.72
N ASP A 737 19.73 19.94 13.66
CA ASP A 737 19.15 21.27 13.82
C ASP A 737 17.64 21.36 14.11
N TYR A 738 16.95 20.25 14.36
CA TYR A 738 15.59 20.29 14.91
C TYR A 738 15.56 20.85 16.32
N ILE A 739 14.65 21.77 16.60
CA ILE A 739 14.38 22.29 17.94
C ILE A 739 13.30 21.41 18.57
N ILE A 740 13.62 20.78 19.71
CA ILE A 740 12.68 20.05 20.57
C ILE A 740 12.32 20.98 21.73
N SER A 741 11.10 21.51 21.74
CA SER A 741 10.68 22.54 22.71
C SER A 741 9.50 22.09 23.57
N ALA A 742 9.59 22.39 24.87
CA ALA A 742 8.50 22.34 25.85
C ALA A 742 8.30 23.68 26.57
N LYS A 743 8.66 24.79 25.91
CA LYS A 743 8.44 26.16 26.44
C LYS A 743 6.96 26.49 26.57
N LEU A 744 6.17 26.16 25.54
CA LEU A 744 4.73 26.42 25.48
C LEU A 744 3.94 25.30 26.18
N GLN A 745 3.96 25.29 27.52
CA GLN A 745 3.33 24.23 28.31
C GLN A 745 1.81 24.13 28.15
N SER A 746 1.18 25.20 27.64
CA SER A 746 -0.24 25.23 27.30
C SER A 746 -0.60 24.41 26.05
N HIS A 747 0.37 23.85 25.33
CA HIS A 747 0.10 23.03 24.15
C HIS A 747 -0.50 21.67 24.55
N TYR A 748 -1.42 21.13 23.73
CA TYR A 748 -2.18 19.89 23.99
C TYR A 748 -1.30 18.64 24.15
N TYR A 749 -0.12 18.63 23.52
CA TYR A 749 0.90 17.61 23.74
C TYR A 749 2.29 18.22 23.75
N LEU A 750 3.25 17.55 24.37
CA LEU A 750 4.65 17.96 24.38
C LEU A 750 5.57 16.77 24.10
N PRO A 751 6.79 17.02 23.58
CA PRO A 751 7.31 18.30 23.12
C PRO A 751 6.86 18.64 21.68
N LEU A 752 7.10 19.88 21.25
CA LEU A 752 7.01 20.30 19.85
C LEU A 752 8.35 20.06 19.15
N ILE A 753 8.30 19.66 17.87
CA ILE A 753 9.47 19.54 16.99
C ILE A 753 9.37 20.61 15.91
N ILE A 754 10.39 21.46 15.80
CA ILE A 754 10.38 22.65 14.97
C ILE A 754 11.65 22.71 14.12
N LYS A 755 11.51 22.86 12.80
CA LYS A 755 12.61 23.14 11.87
C LYS A 755 12.08 23.74 10.57
N GLU A 756 12.45 24.97 10.27
CA GLU A 756 11.98 25.68 9.07
C GLU A 756 12.45 24.99 7.78
N ASN A 757 11.56 24.86 6.80
CA ASN A 757 11.83 24.31 5.45
C ASN A 757 12.40 22.88 5.40
N ASP A 758 12.05 22.03 6.38
CA ASP A 758 12.48 20.63 6.45
C ASP A 758 11.29 19.71 6.72
N ASP A 759 11.11 18.66 5.92
CA ASP A 759 9.99 17.71 5.98
C ASP A 759 10.43 16.27 6.31
N MET A 760 11.68 16.06 6.75
CA MET A 760 12.20 14.72 7.04
C MET A 760 11.60 14.09 8.32
N ILE A 761 10.94 14.89 9.16
CA ILE A 761 10.12 14.44 10.29
C ILE A 761 8.66 14.79 10.01
N ASN A 762 7.78 13.80 9.92
CA ASN A 762 6.36 14.07 9.73
C ASN A 762 5.78 14.80 10.95
N HIS A 763 4.75 15.63 10.72
CA HIS A 763 4.08 16.44 11.76
C HIS A 763 4.98 17.44 12.50
N SER A 764 6.25 17.59 12.11
CA SER A 764 7.10 18.69 12.58
C SER A 764 6.60 20.03 12.05
N ILE A 765 6.85 21.10 12.81
CA ILE A 765 6.44 22.46 12.47
C ILE A 765 7.54 23.07 11.61
N ASN A 766 7.28 23.14 10.31
CA ASN A 766 8.29 23.49 9.30
C ASN A 766 7.90 24.62 8.37
N ASN A 767 6.62 25.00 8.34
CA ASN A 767 6.16 26.17 7.61
C ASN A 767 6.64 27.44 8.30
N VAL A 768 7.28 28.33 7.54
CA VAL A 768 7.88 29.58 8.05
C VAL A 768 6.86 30.40 8.86
N SER A 769 5.63 30.54 8.37
CA SER A 769 4.57 31.29 9.06
C SER A 769 4.11 30.65 10.37
N GLU A 770 4.09 29.32 10.46
CA GLU A 770 3.75 28.60 11.69
C GLU A 770 4.87 28.74 12.73
N VAL A 771 6.14 28.68 12.29
CA VAL A 771 7.30 28.87 13.16
C VAL A 771 7.37 30.31 13.69
N GLU A 772 7.13 31.29 12.83
CA GLU A 772 7.07 32.72 13.21
C GLU A 772 5.95 32.97 14.23
N PHE A 773 4.76 32.42 13.99
CA PHE A 773 3.63 32.48 14.92
C PHE A 773 3.97 31.91 16.31
N LEU A 774 4.62 30.75 16.39
CA LEU A 774 5.03 30.16 17.67
C LEU A 774 6.08 31.02 18.39
N LYS A 775 7.06 31.57 17.68
CA LYS A 775 8.07 32.48 18.26
C LYS A 775 7.41 33.73 18.83
N ASP A 776 6.44 34.30 18.11
CA ASP A 776 5.68 35.45 18.58
C ASP A 776 4.79 35.11 19.78
N LEU A 777 4.15 33.94 19.78
CA LEU A 777 3.38 33.46 20.92
C LEU A 777 4.26 33.31 22.17
N GLU A 778 5.47 32.73 22.02
CA GLU A 778 6.44 32.63 23.12
C GLU A 778 6.86 34.01 23.66
N LYS A 779 7.13 34.97 22.77
CA LYS A 779 7.59 36.31 23.15
C LYS A 779 6.50 37.12 23.86
N HIS A 780 5.26 37.04 23.40
CA HIS A 780 4.14 37.83 23.92
C HIS A 780 3.38 37.14 25.06
N PHE A 781 3.64 35.85 25.32
CA PHE A 781 3.05 35.11 26.44
C PHE A 781 3.26 35.82 27.79
N ALA A 782 4.47 36.31 28.06
CA ALA A 782 4.80 36.92 29.35
C ALA A 782 4.13 38.29 29.58
N SER A 783 3.72 38.99 28.52
CA SER A 783 3.13 40.33 28.57
C SER A 783 1.61 40.34 28.35
N CYS A 784 1.00 39.25 27.88
CA CYS A 784 -0.43 39.20 27.60
C CYS A 784 -1.28 39.05 28.88
N GLU A 785 -1.94 40.12 29.32
CA GLU A 785 -2.83 40.11 30.49
C GLU A 785 -4.05 39.18 30.33
N VAL A 786 -4.58 39.05 29.11
CA VAL A 786 -5.73 38.19 28.80
C VAL A 786 -5.42 36.71 29.07
N LEU A 787 -4.24 36.23 28.64
CA LEU A 787 -3.82 34.85 28.88
C LEU A 787 -3.47 34.58 30.35
N LYS A 788 -3.03 35.59 31.11
CA LYS A 788 -2.78 35.44 32.57
C LYS A 788 -4.08 35.25 33.35
N ASN A 789 -5.11 35.99 32.95
CA ASN A 789 -6.42 35.98 33.60
C ASN A 789 -7.36 34.88 33.08
N SER A 790 -6.89 34.03 32.16
CA SER A 790 -7.67 32.92 31.59
C SER A 790 -7.01 31.56 31.87
N GLU A 791 -7.81 30.51 31.93
CA GLU A 791 -7.34 29.13 31.71
C GLU A 791 -7.27 28.91 30.20
N TRP A 792 -6.16 28.43 29.66
CA TRP A 792 -6.02 28.29 28.22
C TRP A 792 -5.11 27.15 27.79
N GLY A 793 -5.42 26.60 26.61
CA GLY A 793 -4.59 25.62 25.92
C GLY A 793 -4.72 25.76 24.41
N PHE A 794 -3.84 25.12 23.67
CA PHE A 794 -3.90 25.14 22.21
C PHE A 794 -3.29 23.90 21.59
N SER A 795 -3.59 23.64 20.33
CA SER A 795 -2.99 22.56 19.57
C SER A 795 -2.80 22.94 18.10
N ARG A 796 -1.81 22.33 17.46
CA ARG A 796 -1.73 22.26 16.00
C ARG A 796 -2.78 21.29 15.46
N ILE A 797 -3.30 21.57 14.28
CA ILE A 797 -4.15 20.64 13.51
C ILE A 797 -3.36 20.20 12.28
N VAL A 798 -3.30 18.90 12.06
CA VAL A 798 -2.73 18.30 10.86
C VAL A 798 -3.86 17.84 9.94
N GLU A 799 -3.92 18.45 8.76
CA GLU A 799 -4.89 18.11 7.73
C GLU A 799 -4.86 16.60 7.39
N ASN A 800 -6.05 16.00 7.27
CA ASN A 800 -6.26 14.58 6.96
C ASN A 800 -5.69 13.56 7.96
N VAL A 801 -5.17 14.01 9.11
CA VAL A 801 -4.74 13.15 10.22
C VAL A 801 -5.63 13.40 11.44
N ASP A 802 -5.88 14.67 11.75
CA ASP A 802 -6.79 15.07 12.81
C ASP A 802 -8.21 15.27 12.27
N ASP A 803 -9.23 14.99 13.09
CA ASP A 803 -10.65 15.14 12.74
C ASP A 803 -11.25 16.43 13.31
N ILE A 804 -10.52 17.55 13.16
CA ILE A 804 -10.96 18.89 13.53
C ILE A 804 -10.96 19.75 12.27
N TYR A 805 -12.16 20.19 11.85
CA TYR A 805 -12.30 20.99 10.63
C TYR A 805 -13.52 21.91 10.71
N ILE A 806 -13.60 22.85 9.78
CA ILE A 806 -14.74 23.74 9.56
C ILE A 806 -15.34 23.40 8.19
N PRO A 807 -16.59 22.93 8.11
CA PRO A 807 -17.23 22.68 6.83
C PRO A 807 -17.45 24.00 6.09
N TYR A 808 -17.16 24.01 4.80
CA TYR A 808 -17.52 25.12 3.92
C TYR A 808 -18.00 24.59 2.58
N PHE A 809 -18.85 25.36 1.91
CA PHE A 809 -19.28 25.03 0.57
C PHE A 809 -18.33 25.69 -0.42
N ASP A 810 -17.57 24.89 -1.16
CA ASP A 810 -16.68 25.36 -2.22
C ASP A 810 -17.52 25.73 -3.44
N THR A 811 -17.60 27.02 -3.76
CA THR A 811 -18.44 27.52 -4.85
C THR A 811 -17.89 27.21 -6.23
N GLN A 812 -16.58 26.99 -6.38
CA GLN A 812 -16.01 26.55 -7.65
C GLN A 812 -16.27 25.06 -7.89
N GLY A 813 -16.06 24.21 -6.88
CA GLY A 813 -16.34 22.78 -6.96
C GLY A 813 -17.82 22.41 -6.79
N GLN A 814 -18.66 23.31 -6.28
CA GLN A 814 -20.04 23.10 -5.83
C GLN A 814 -20.20 21.89 -4.88
N ILE A 815 -19.24 21.69 -3.98
CA ILE A 815 -19.24 20.59 -3.01
C ILE A 815 -18.87 21.09 -1.61
N TYR A 816 -19.34 20.39 -0.57
CA TYR A 816 -18.86 20.65 0.79
C TYR A 816 -17.45 20.09 0.97
N ARG A 817 -16.53 20.96 1.42
CA ARG A 817 -15.16 20.62 1.78
C ARG A 817 -14.92 20.86 3.27
N LYS A 818 -13.82 20.29 3.76
CA LYS A 818 -13.33 20.48 5.11
C LYS A 818 -12.20 21.51 5.07
N PHE A 819 -12.32 22.60 5.82
CA PHE A 819 -11.22 23.53 6.04
C PHE A 819 -10.53 23.17 7.35
N TYR A 820 -9.20 23.00 7.30
CA TYR A 820 -8.36 22.69 8.45
C TYR A 820 -7.47 23.90 8.77
N PRO A 821 -7.85 24.77 9.73
CA PRO A 821 -6.97 25.82 10.24
C PRO A 821 -5.72 25.20 10.88
N ASP A 822 -4.57 25.87 10.85
CA ASP A 822 -3.30 25.31 11.35
C ASP A 822 -3.29 25.11 12.88
N PHE A 823 -4.01 25.95 13.63
CA PHE A 823 -4.07 25.90 15.09
C PHE A 823 -5.49 26.07 15.62
N ILE A 824 -5.74 25.48 16.80
CA ILE A 824 -6.93 25.68 17.63
C ILE A 824 -6.53 26.06 19.05
N PHE A 825 -7.18 27.06 19.62
CA PHE A 825 -7.00 27.51 21.00
C PHE A 825 -8.31 27.38 21.77
N TRP A 826 -8.20 27.04 23.04
CA TRP A 826 -9.27 27.05 24.02
C TRP A 826 -8.93 28.07 25.10
N LEU A 827 -9.88 28.94 25.41
CA LEU A 827 -9.75 29.97 26.42
C LEU A 827 -10.99 29.94 27.32
N ARG A 828 -10.79 29.92 28.64
CA ARG A 828 -11.85 30.12 29.62
C ARG A 828 -11.47 31.28 30.53
N ASP A 829 -12.25 32.35 30.47
CA ASP A 829 -12.03 33.52 31.32
C ASP A 829 -12.34 33.16 32.79
N LYS A 830 -11.41 33.44 33.71
CA LYS A 830 -11.56 33.03 35.12
C LYS A 830 -12.64 33.80 35.87
N ALA A 831 -12.99 35.01 35.43
CA ALA A 831 -13.93 35.89 36.13
C ALA A 831 -15.39 35.65 35.68
N SER A 832 -15.59 35.51 34.36
CA SER A 832 -16.90 35.33 33.73
C SER A 832 -17.26 33.87 33.48
N GLY A 833 -16.27 32.96 33.46
CA GLY A 833 -16.47 31.54 33.14
C GLY A 833 -16.76 31.26 31.67
N ILE A 834 -16.78 32.29 30.81
CA ILE A 834 -17.10 32.17 29.38
C ILE A 834 -15.98 31.41 28.67
N GLU A 835 -16.35 30.40 27.89
CA GLU A 835 -15.44 29.64 27.04
C GLU A 835 -15.36 30.23 25.64
N SER A 836 -14.18 30.20 25.05
CA SER A 836 -13.94 30.66 23.69
C SER A 836 -12.98 29.73 22.96
N ILE A 837 -13.27 29.47 21.68
CA ILE A 837 -12.45 28.66 20.77
C ILE A 837 -11.94 29.58 19.67
N TYR A 838 -10.63 29.57 19.43
CA TYR A 838 -10.01 30.34 18.35
C TYR A 838 -9.33 29.40 17.37
N PHE A 839 -9.80 29.40 16.13
CA PHE A 839 -9.08 28.82 15.01
C PHE A 839 -8.12 29.86 14.44
N ILE A 840 -6.84 29.51 14.30
CA ILE A 840 -5.79 30.41 13.81
C ILE A 840 -5.08 29.77 12.63
N ASP A 841 -4.97 30.52 11.54
CA ASP A 841 -4.27 30.13 10.31
C ASP A 841 -3.19 31.16 9.97
N PRO A 842 -1.91 30.89 10.31
CA PRO A 842 -0.78 31.78 10.00
C PRO A 842 -0.41 31.86 8.53
N LYS A 843 -0.86 30.94 7.67
CA LYS A 843 -0.58 31.01 6.23
C LYS A 843 -1.40 32.10 5.54
N GLY A 844 -2.49 32.55 6.18
CA GLY A 844 -3.35 33.62 5.67
C GLY A 844 -4.16 33.22 4.44
N LEU A 845 -4.77 34.21 3.78
CA LEU A 845 -5.65 33.99 2.61
C LEU A 845 -4.90 33.74 1.28
N THR A 846 -3.57 33.76 1.29
CA THR A 846 -2.75 33.85 0.06
C THR A 846 -2.41 32.51 -0.59
N ARG A 847 -2.61 31.38 0.10
CA ARG A 847 -2.20 30.03 -0.39
C ARG A 847 -3.30 28.96 -0.42
N GLY A 848 -4.54 29.29 -0.05
CA GLY A 848 -5.65 28.33 -0.05
C GLY A 848 -6.61 28.51 -1.23
N GLN A 849 -7.18 27.41 -1.72
CA GLN A 849 -8.39 27.47 -2.56
C GLN A 849 -9.50 28.24 -1.82
N ASN A 850 -10.16 29.14 -2.55
CA ASN A 850 -11.35 29.92 -2.17
C ASN A 850 -11.39 30.42 -0.71
N PRO A 851 -10.50 31.38 -0.34
CA PRO A 851 -10.47 31.95 1.01
C PRO A 851 -11.81 32.60 1.42
N ILE A 852 -12.52 33.16 0.45
CA ILE A 852 -13.85 33.76 0.62
C ILE A 852 -14.88 32.71 1.05
N ASP A 853 -14.84 31.50 0.49
CA ASP A 853 -15.82 30.45 0.80
C ASP A 853 -15.59 29.85 2.17
N LYS A 854 -14.33 29.74 2.59
CA LYS A 854 -13.96 29.34 3.97
C LYS A 854 -14.53 30.33 5.00
N ILE A 855 -14.36 31.64 4.76
CA ILE A 855 -14.93 32.69 5.62
C ILE A 855 -16.47 32.59 5.64
N LYS A 856 -17.11 32.47 4.46
CA LYS A 856 -18.57 32.33 4.37
C LYS A 856 -19.07 31.06 5.05
N GLY A 857 -18.34 29.96 4.97
CA GLY A 857 -18.63 28.71 5.68
C GLY A 857 -18.59 28.90 7.19
N PHE A 858 -17.54 29.54 7.69
CA PHE A 858 -17.42 29.91 9.09
C PHE A 858 -18.58 30.82 9.56
N GLU A 859 -18.84 31.92 8.84
CA GLU A 859 -19.96 32.80 9.15
C GLU A 859 -21.31 32.07 9.11
N GLY A 860 -21.51 31.20 8.12
CA GLY A 860 -22.74 30.43 7.96
C GLY A 860 -23.00 29.49 9.13
N ILE A 861 -21.96 28.87 9.67
CA ILE A 861 -22.06 27.91 10.77
C ILE A 861 -22.17 28.61 12.13
N PHE A 862 -21.30 29.59 12.40
CA PHE A 862 -21.12 30.14 13.74
C PHE A 862 -21.79 31.51 13.95
N ILE A 863 -22.11 32.27 12.89
CA ILE A 863 -22.66 33.64 12.98
C ILE A 863 -24.13 33.71 12.53
N LYS A 864 -24.43 33.26 11.30
CA LYS A 864 -25.75 33.46 10.65
C LYS A 864 -26.83 32.48 11.13
N ASN A 865 -26.47 31.23 11.40
CA ASN A 865 -27.43 30.19 11.80
C ASN A 865 -27.62 30.06 13.32
N GLY A 866 -27.16 31.04 14.10
CA GLY A 866 -27.36 31.13 15.54
C GLY A 866 -26.66 30.03 16.32
N ALA A 867 -25.53 30.35 16.93
CA ALA A 867 -24.95 29.50 17.97
C ALA A 867 -24.44 30.34 19.14
N THR A 868 -25.35 30.76 20.01
CA THR A 868 -25.10 30.56 21.45
C THR A 868 -25.64 29.19 21.81
N HIS A 869 -24.95 28.14 21.36
CA HIS A 869 -25.07 26.83 22.00
C HIS A 869 -24.02 26.78 23.10
N ASN A 870 -24.48 26.72 24.36
CA ASN A 870 -23.67 26.47 25.56
C ASN A 870 -22.65 27.58 25.96
N ASP A 871 -22.93 28.86 25.68
CA ASP A 871 -22.06 30.00 26.08
C ASP A 871 -20.62 29.97 25.53
N ILE A 872 -20.34 29.15 24.49
CA ILE A 872 -19.01 29.07 23.85
C ILE A 872 -18.95 29.99 22.64
N LYS A 873 -17.98 30.90 22.61
CA LYS A 873 -17.74 31.78 21.45
C LYS A 873 -16.67 31.18 20.54
N VAL A 874 -16.91 31.15 19.23
CA VAL A 874 -15.95 30.62 18.26
C VAL A 874 -15.45 31.74 17.36
N TYR A 875 -14.14 31.79 17.15
CA TYR A 875 -13.48 32.79 16.33
C TYR A 875 -12.56 32.14 15.30
N LEU A 876 -12.38 32.80 14.16
CA LEU A 876 -11.42 32.43 13.13
C LEU A 876 -10.53 33.64 12.83
N TYR A 877 -9.22 33.46 12.99
CA TYR A 877 -8.21 34.50 12.75
C TYR A 877 -7.20 34.04 11.70
N TYR A 878 -6.90 34.93 10.78
CA TYR A 878 -5.78 34.79 9.85
C TYR A 878 -4.64 35.63 10.40
N TYR A 879 -3.57 34.98 10.86
CA TYR A 879 -2.48 35.69 11.51
C TYR A 879 -1.66 36.47 10.47
N ASN A 880 -1.37 37.72 10.80
CA ASN A 880 -0.41 38.55 10.09
C ASN A 880 0.35 39.40 11.13
N ASN A 881 1.62 39.71 10.90
CA ASN A 881 2.45 40.45 11.87
C ASN A 881 1.91 41.86 12.25
N LYS A 882 0.81 42.32 11.65
CA LYS A 882 0.17 43.61 11.96
C LYS A 882 -1.09 43.49 12.83
N ASN A 883 -1.70 42.29 12.98
CA ASN A 883 -2.97 42.08 13.68
C ASN A 883 -2.93 40.88 14.64
#